data_AF-A0A512U688-F1
#
_entry.id   AF-A0A512U688-F1
#
_cell.length_a   1.000
_cell.length_b   1.000
_cell.length_c   1.000
_cell.angle_alpha   90.00
_cell.angle_beta   90.00
_cell.angle_gamma   90.00
#
_symmetry.space_group_name_H-M   'P 1'
#
loop_
_entity.id
_entity.type
_entity.pdbx_description
1 polymer ?
#
loop_
_entity_poly.entity_id
_entity_poly.type
_entity_poly.pdbx_seq_one_letter_code
_entity_poly.pdbx_strand_id
1 'polypeptide(L)'
;MWNSFLMEQLIRFRSNLDDLAAGILNENRFLTTVIRGFAKTVRLGGSRADTISIISKQSWKRAGTRFNARGIDDDGNVANFVETEFIYNHVSTNQVFSFIQIRGSVPAFWEQDSTLINPKITVTRSREATQPSFDKHFTEVCKKYGVCHIINLLSKSKTSEVEISRRYMELLKNSDYKEELVYSHFDFHAETKPSSGGFAGATKILSLLRNSLEQFGWFDYDTREGEVVMRQSGVFRVNCLDCLDRTNLIEQVICQTVVEQIFHNESYSESSRDRIRFDEFVSKHNELWADNGDAISQIYTGTNALKSSFTRSGKMNLAGALSDVTKSVSRMYQNTFVDSKKQTTIDTLLGKDGRLSIPVKIFDPISEYVAEKLRQTEGNFTTYDNIAMFTGTYNVNAAPPLAYPDLSNWLFPPENATSGLPEVYAIGLQEIIELNAGSILAADNSRPTQWARVLQQMLNSQNEEYLLLRTESIASMSLFFFVKKSKISQVTQVSGSSKKTGMGGIAANKGACAVRFEYGATSFALVTSHFAAGVNATIERHNDYAAIMSGLSFTRNYNIEDHDNVIWFGDLNYRLNLPNDQCRQLLHNGAFDEMQQVDQLNLEKEVAGGPFFGFKESRILFYPTYKYDKGTSNYDTSEKQRVPSWTDRILFRSRKGNDLKPLNYNAVMDIFISDHKPVYSTFACKIKFVDERKKKDLALQHYNAYKSEHADFSGTQCKSDPSVSSTRQDSTFKSEALSELNLLDFEDSPPKLPSRSNTIISSLPRRIPPPPPMSRKVPPTESFGKSTTNNSAPKRSDSVFQIQNGGQRTNSIDHTAGATSPPLPSRNTPIHLANLAFDSVPLSPSNSGTPKSLSPSRSSTGVQTPKSATIKPLKPNKPEALSSAKLELDKTAAVVEESTSASANEPVKRAVPPPPPPARAASKVTMSDWQPLIPQ
;
A
#
# COMPACT_ATOMS: atom_id res chain seq x y z
N MET A 1 16.77 -9.11 4.69
CA MET A 1 17.49 -7.80 4.59
C MET A 1 16.51 -6.68 4.19
N TRP A 2 16.62 -5.43 4.68
CA TRP A 2 15.82 -4.29 4.17
C TRP A 2 16.49 -3.59 2.98
N ASN A 3 17.80 -3.37 3.05
CA ASN A 3 18.61 -2.76 1.99
C ASN A 3 18.93 -3.72 0.83
N SER A 4 18.12 -4.75 0.60
CA SER A 4 18.37 -5.81 -0.39
C SER A 4 18.66 -5.27 -1.79
N PHE A 5 17.77 -4.43 -2.33
CA PHE A 5 17.92 -3.80 -3.65
C PHE A 5 19.21 -2.94 -3.77
N LEU A 6 19.62 -2.27 -2.69
CA LEU A 6 20.82 -1.44 -2.66
C LEU A 6 22.11 -2.27 -2.59
N MET A 7 22.02 -3.48 -2.02
CA MET A 7 23.16 -4.39 -1.82
C MET A 7 23.30 -5.46 -2.90
N GLU A 8 22.26 -5.76 -3.68
CA GLU A 8 22.21 -6.88 -4.63
C GLU A 8 23.46 -6.98 -5.53
N GLN A 9 23.84 -5.86 -6.18
CA GLN A 9 24.99 -5.83 -7.08
C GLN A 9 26.33 -5.86 -6.32
N LEU A 10 26.39 -5.31 -5.09
CA LEU A 10 27.57 -5.41 -4.20
C LEU A 10 27.78 -6.85 -3.69
N ILE A 11 26.70 -7.57 -3.40
CA ILE A 11 26.74 -8.99 -3.02
C ILE A 11 27.20 -9.83 -4.22
N ARG A 12 26.62 -9.58 -5.41
CA ARG A 12 27.03 -10.25 -6.65
C ARG A 12 28.53 -10.02 -6.94
N PHE A 13 28.99 -8.77 -6.88
CA PHE A 13 30.42 -8.43 -7.03
C PHE A 13 31.29 -9.17 -6.00
N ARG A 14 30.90 -9.18 -4.71
CA ARG A 14 31.64 -9.90 -3.66
C ARG A 14 31.69 -11.42 -3.89
N SER A 15 30.65 -12.02 -4.45
CA SER A 15 30.65 -13.45 -4.85
C SER A 15 31.45 -13.75 -6.11
N ASN A 16 31.94 -12.71 -6.81
CA ASN A 16 32.79 -12.83 -8.00
C ASN A 16 34.29 -12.67 -7.69
N LEU A 17 34.63 -12.21 -6.48
CA LEU A 17 36.00 -12.11 -5.97
C LEU A 17 36.62 -13.49 -5.69
N ASP A 18 37.94 -13.55 -5.57
CA ASP A 18 38.67 -14.65 -4.95
C ASP A 18 38.50 -14.66 -3.42
N ASP A 19 38.83 -15.76 -2.75
CA ASP A 19 38.62 -15.93 -1.30
C ASP A 19 39.39 -14.92 -0.44
N LEU A 20 40.56 -14.42 -0.91
CA LEU A 20 41.34 -13.42 -0.19
C LEU A 20 40.71 -12.03 -0.31
N ALA A 21 40.36 -11.60 -1.53
CA ALA A 21 39.68 -10.33 -1.75
C ALA A 21 38.27 -10.30 -1.13
N ALA A 22 37.53 -11.42 -1.21
CA ALA A 22 36.26 -11.58 -0.51
C ALA A 22 36.44 -11.54 1.02
N GLY A 23 37.47 -12.21 1.55
CA GLY A 23 37.86 -12.16 2.96
C GLY A 23 38.11 -10.73 3.43
N ILE A 24 38.97 -9.97 2.72
CA ILE A 24 39.26 -8.57 3.00
C ILE A 24 37.98 -7.71 2.99
N LEU A 25 37.09 -7.90 2.00
CA LEU A 25 35.83 -7.15 1.91
C LEU A 25 34.86 -7.47 3.05
N ASN A 26 34.81 -8.74 3.47
CA ASN A 26 34.01 -9.20 4.62
C ASN A 26 34.57 -8.63 5.95
N GLU A 27 35.89 -8.64 6.15
CA GLU A 27 36.56 -8.10 7.35
C GLU A 27 36.38 -6.58 7.48
N ASN A 28 36.37 -5.84 6.37
CA ASN A 28 36.06 -4.42 6.34
C ASN A 28 34.56 -4.10 6.61
N ARG A 29 33.69 -5.12 6.69
CA ARG A 29 32.25 -5.02 7.03
C ARG A 29 31.44 -4.07 6.14
N PHE A 30 31.91 -3.81 4.92
CA PHE A 30 31.23 -2.91 3.98
C PHE A 30 29.82 -3.42 3.63
N LEU A 31 29.64 -4.75 3.55
CA LEU A 31 28.35 -5.40 3.33
C LEU A 31 27.49 -5.47 4.61
N THR A 32 27.06 -4.31 5.11
CA THR A 32 26.22 -4.22 6.31
C THR A 32 24.74 -4.52 5.99
N THR A 33 24.18 -5.55 6.64
CA THR A 33 22.74 -5.83 6.61
C THR A 33 21.98 -4.84 7.49
N VAL A 34 20.99 -4.14 6.91
CA VAL A 34 20.10 -3.23 7.63
C VAL A 34 18.73 -3.87 7.81
N ILE A 35 18.13 -3.68 9.00
CA ILE A 35 16.71 -3.92 9.27
C ILE A 35 15.99 -2.58 9.43
N ARG A 36 14.68 -2.56 9.17
CA ARG A 36 13.81 -1.42 9.49
C ARG A 36 12.83 -1.85 10.58
N GLY A 37 12.71 -1.04 11.63
CA GLY A 37 11.82 -1.33 12.75
C GLY A 37 12.40 -0.82 14.06
N PHE A 38 12.63 -1.71 15.02
CA PHE A 38 13.11 -1.38 16.36
C PHE A 38 14.13 -2.41 16.86
N ALA A 39 15.13 -1.97 17.63
CA ALA A 39 16.03 -2.83 18.37
C ALA A 39 16.54 -2.07 19.61
N LYS A 40 16.23 -2.55 20.82
CA LYS A 40 16.74 -1.98 22.09
C LYS A 40 16.88 -3.09 23.12
N THR A 41 17.97 -3.03 23.89
CA THR A 41 18.27 -3.90 25.03
C THR A 41 18.28 -3.06 26.31
N VAL A 42 17.72 -3.60 27.39
CA VAL A 42 17.66 -2.97 28.72
C VAL A 42 18.21 -3.95 29.76
N ARG A 43 19.01 -3.44 30.70
CA ARG A 43 19.55 -4.20 31.85
C ARG A 43 18.56 -4.20 33.02
N LEU A 44 18.54 -5.31 33.76
CA LEU A 44 17.78 -5.47 35.01
C LEU A 44 18.78 -5.56 36.18
N GLY A 45 18.76 -4.57 37.07
CA GLY A 45 19.71 -4.48 38.18
C GLY A 45 21.15 -4.08 37.80
N GLY A 46 22.13 -4.66 38.50
CA GLY A 46 23.50 -4.14 38.65
C GLY A 46 24.57 -4.61 37.64
N SER A 47 25.82 -4.77 38.12
CA SER A 47 27.00 -4.99 37.25
C SER A 47 27.08 -6.38 36.57
N ARG A 48 26.29 -7.35 37.04
CA ARG A 48 25.98 -8.63 36.36
C ARG A 48 24.47 -8.75 36.10
N ALA A 49 23.86 -7.67 35.64
CA ALA A 49 22.46 -7.61 35.24
C ALA A 49 22.12 -8.64 34.15
N ASP A 50 20.93 -9.23 34.26
CA ASP A 50 20.24 -9.82 33.12
C ASP A 50 19.90 -8.75 32.08
N THR A 51 19.53 -9.17 30.87
CA THR A 51 19.05 -8.24 29.84
C THR A 51 17.79 -8.71 29.16
N ILE A 52 16.82 -7.82 29.03
CA ILE A 52 15.67 -7.97 28.13
C ILE A 52 15.90 -7.16 26.86
N SER A 53 15.49 -7.69 25.71
CA SER A 53 15.56 -7.02 24.41
C SER A 53 14.26 -7.17 23.64
N ILE A 54 13.92 -6.18 22.81
CA ILE A 54 12.94 -6.33 21.74
C ILE A 54 13.61 -6.01 20.42
N ILE A 55 13.42 -6.89 19.43
CA ILE A 55 13.83 -6.70 18.05
C ILE A 55 12.59 -6.84 17.16
N SER A 56 12.19 -5.75 16.51
CA SER A 56 11.02 -5.70 15.62
C SER A 56 11.48 -5.46 14.18
N LYS A 57 11.17 -6.39 13.29
CA LYS A 57 11.62 -6.46 11.90
C LYS A 57 10.42 -6.20 10.98
N GLN A 58 10.29 -4.99 10.42
CA GLN A 58 9.25 -4.68 9.42
C GLN A 58 9.66 -5.24 8.05
N SER A 59 8.73 -5.93 7.38
CA SER A 59 8.95 -6.47 6.03
C SER A 59 9.01 -5.36 4.99
N TRP A 60 10.00 -5.46 4.10
CA TRP A 60 10.13 -4.63 2.90
C TRP A 60 9.21 -5.08 1.76
N LYS A 61 8.66 -6.31 1.82
CA LYS A 61 7.97 -6.95 0.69
C LYS A 61 6.69 -6.19 0.30
N ARG A 62 5.84 -5.82 1.26
CA ARG A 62 4.70 -4.89 1.08
C ARG A 62 4.82 -3.64 1.99
N ALA A 63 5.90 -2.91 1.82
CA ALA A 63 6.15 -1.66 2.53
C ALA A 63 5.34 -0.48 1.96
N GLY A 64 5.01 0.49 2.82
CA GLY A 64 4.45 1.78 2.43
C GLY A 64 3.94 2.57 3.62
N THR A 65 3.31 3.71 3.37
CA THR A 65 2.69 4.55 4.40
C THR A 65 1.24 4.15 4.69
N ARG A 66 0.59 4.82 5.65
CA ARG A 66 -0.67 4.37 6.27
C ARG A 66 -1.77 3.99 5.27
N PHE A 67 -2.00 4.82 4.27
CA PHE A 67 -3.08 4.61 3.29
C PHE A 67 -2.59 4.06 1.96
N ASN A 68 -1.32 4.29 1.61
CA ASN A 68 -0.70 3.81 0.37
C ASN A 68 -0.41 2.30 0.38
N ALA A 69 -0.22 1.68 1.55
CA ALA A 69 -0.06 0.23 1.68
C ALA A 69 -1.09 -0.36 2.65
N ARG A 70 -2.08 -1.06 2.10
CA ARG A 70 -3.13 -1.83 2.78
C ARG A 70 -3.23 -3.26 2.21
N GLY A 71 -3.86 -4.18 2.95
CA GLY A 71 -4.15 -5.52 2.46
C GLY A 71 -2.94 -6.35 2.03
N ILE A 72 -3.15 -7.23 1.06
CA ILE A 72 -2.19 -8.17 0.49
C ILE A 72 -1.71 -7.75 -0.92
N ASP A 73 -0.60 -8.33 -1.42
CA ASP A 73 -0.26 -8.38 -2.85
C ASP A 73 -0.39 -9.78 -3.44
N ASP A 74 -0.25 -9.89 -4.77
CA ASP A 74 -0.27 -11.13 -5.54
C ASP A 74 0.69 -12.20 -4.97
N ASP A 75 1.83 -11.77 -4.42
CA ASP A 75 2.84 -12.61 -3.81
C ASP A 75 2.54 -13.05 -2.36
N GLY A 76 1.38 -12.71 -1.81
CA GLY A 76 0.97 -13.11 -0.46
C GLY A 76 1.61 -12.27 0.66
N ASN A 77 2.26 -11.14 0.35
CA ASN A 77 2.81 -10.25 1.37
C ASN A 77 1.72 -9.30 1.88
N VAL A 78 1.61 -9.12 3.18
CA VAL A 78 0.66 -8.17 3.79
C VAL A 78 1.33 -6.87 4.18
N ALA A 79 0.59 -5.77 4.02
CA ALA A 79 1.06 -4.44 4.38
C ALA A 79 1.35 -4.33 5.88
N ASN A 80 2.39 -3.57 6.24
CA ASN A 80 2.86 -3.39 7.61
C ASN A 80 3.08 -4.72 8.37
N PHE A 81 3.58 -5.76 7.67
CA PHE A 81 4.03 -6.98 8.34
C PHE A 81 5.24 -6.69 9.23
N VAL A 82 5.19 -7.09 10.49
CA VAL A 82 6.27 -6.95 11.47
C VAL A 82 6.41 -8.27 12.23
N GLU A 83 7.63 -8.77 12.30
CA GLU A 83 8.03 -9.86 13.20
C GLU A 83 8.65 -9.22 14.45
N THR A 84 8.04 -9.45 15.61
CA THR A 84 8.46 -8.90 16.91
C THR A 84 9.02 -10.02 17.77
N GLU A 85 10.30 -9.94 18.11
CA GLU A 85 11.01 -10.91 18.92
C GLU A 85 11.38 -10.28 20.28
N PHE A 86 10.93 -10.90 21.38
CA PHE A 86 11.33 -10.56 22.74
C PHE A 86 12.37 -11.58 23.23
N ILE A 87 13.49 -11.10 23.77
CA ILE A 87 14.60 -11.95 24.24
C ILE A 87 14.87 -11.63 25.71
N TYR A 88 14.87 -12.65 26.58
CA TYR A 88 15.33 -12.55 27.97
C TYR A 88 16.57 -13.42 28.18
N ASN A 89 17.71 -12.75 28.36
CA ASN A 89 19.00 -13.38 28.67
C ASN A 89 19.19 -13.38 30.19
N HIS A 90 18.90 -14.53 30.81
CA HIS A 90 18.94 -14.74 32.26
C HIS A 90 20.34 -15.20 32.66
N VAL A 91 21.23 -14.21 32.85
CA VAL A 91 22.67 -14.43 33.12
C VAL A 91 22.89 -15.14 34.45
N SER A 92 21.99 -15.00 35.44
CA SER A 92 22.08 -15.77 36.69
C SER A 92 21.77 -17.26 36.59
N THR A 93 20.99 -17.73 35.60
CA THR A 93 20.70 -19.16 35.38
C THR A 93 21.45 -19.77 34.20
N ASN A 94 22.08 -18.94 33.36
CA ASN A 94 22.70 -19.27 32.07
C ASN A 94 21.67 -19.59 30.96
N GLN A 95 20.39 -19.23 31.12
CA GLN A 95 19.35 -19.47 30.09
C GLN A 95 19.15 -18.25 29.18
N VAL A 96 18.81 -18.48 27.92
CA VAL A 96 18.36 -17.45 26.98
C VAL A 96 17.00 -17.84 26.40
N PHE A 97 15.97 -17.13 26.83
CA PHE A 97 14.61 -17.28 26.32
C PHE A 97 14.37 -16.33 25.14
N SER A 98 13.68 -16.79 24.09
CA SER A 98 13.17 -15.93 23.02
C SER A 98 11.71 -16.28 22.70
N PHE A 99 10.89 -15.26 22.45
CA PHE A 99 9.47 -15.39 22.11
C PHE A 99 9.12 -14.49 20.92
N ILE A 100 8.58 -15.09 19.86
CA ILE A 100 8.27 -14.43 18.59
C ILE A 100 6.75 -14.27 18.44
N GLN A 101 6.35 -13.07 18.03
CA GLN A 101 4.99 -12.76 17.58
C GLN A 101 5.05 -12.07 16.22
N ILE A 102 3.96 -12.13 15.45
CA ILE A 102 3.86 -11.42 14.17
C ILE A 102 2.61 -10.55 14.14
N ARG A 103 2.69 -9.41 13.46
CA ARG A 103 1.53 -8.58 13.11
C ARG A 103 1.56 -8.19 11.65
N GLY A 104 0.41 -7.85 11.09
CA GLY A 104 0.31 -7.41 9.69
C GLY A 104 -1.15 -7.28 9.23
N SER A 105 -1.35 -6.57 8.12
CA SER A 105 -2.68 -6.29 7.59
C SER A 105 -3.51 -7.57 7.36
N VAL A 106 -4.83 -7.41 7.28
CA VAL A 106 -5.72 -8.52 6.91
C VAL A 106 -5.34 -8.99 5.49
N PRO A 107 -5.09 -10.31 5.28
CA PRO A 107 -4.61 -10.86 4.03
C PRO A 107 -5.71 -10.93 2.95
N ALA A 108 -6.19 -9.76 2.52
CA ALA A 108 -7.14 -9.62 1.43
C ALA A 108 -6.78 -8.39 0.59
N PHE A 109 -7.24 -8.34 -0.67
CA PHE A 109 -7.08 -7.15 -1.51
C PHE A 109 -8.08 -6.08 -1.10
N TRP A 110 -7.60 -5.05 -0.39
CA TRP A 110 -8.39 -3.88 0.01
C TRP A 110 -7.53 -2.61 0.07
N GLU A 111 -8.18 -1.49 -0.20
CA GLU A 111 -7.61 -0.14 -0.24
C GLU A 111 -8.41 0.79 0.70
N GLN A 112 -7.83 1.96 1.01
CA GLN A 112 -8.51 2.99 1.78
C GLN A 112 -8.21 4.38 1.23
N ASP A 113 -9.22 5.04 0.68
CA ASP A 113 -9.12 6.37 0.07
C ASP A 113 -8.83 7.45 1.12
N SER A 114 -7.65 8.05 1.06
CA SER A 114 -7.20 9.10 1.97
C SER A 114 -7.57 10.54 1.55
N THR A 115 -8.18 10.71 0.37
CA THR A 115 -8.64 12.02 -0.13
C THR A 115 -9.94 12.48 0.51
N LEU A 116 -10.71 11.54 1.06
CA LEU A 116 -11.97 11.79 1.75
C LEU A 116 -11.75 12.12 3.23
N ILE A 117 -12.55 13.08 3.74
CA ILE A 117 -12.56 13.48 5.17
C ILE A 117 -12.80 12.27 6.10
N ASN A 118 -13.60 11.29 5.65
CA ASN A 118 -13.75 9.98 6.28
C ASN A 118 -13.19 8.90 5.33
N PRO A 119 -11.96 8.39 5.56
CA PRO A 119 -11.30 7.49 4.61
C PRO A 119 -12.06 6.17 4.37
N LYS A 120 -12.68 6.05 3.19
CA LYS A 120 -13.53 4.92 2.81
C LYS A 120 -12.67 3.68 2.51
N ILE A 121 -13.09 2.54 3.05
CA ILE A 121 -12.52 1.22 2.76
C ILE A 121 -13.23 0.61 1.54
N THR A 122 -12.46 0.05 0.62
CA THR A 122 -12.95 -0.70 -0.55
C THR A 122 -12.20 -2.02 -0.66
N VAL A 123 -12.92 -3.14 -0.76
CA VAL A 123 -12.35 -4.46 -1.08
C VAL A 123 -12.27 -4.57 -2.61
N THR A 124 -11.08 -4.82 -3.17
CA THR A 124 -10.79 -4.55 -4.58
C THR A 124 -10.79 -5.77 -5.51
N ARG A 125 -10.86 -6.99 -4.96
CA ARG A 125 -11.04 -8.25 -5.71
C ARG A 125 -12.19 -9.10 -5.16
N SER A 126 -12.67 -10.07 -5.95
CA SER A 126 -13.56 -11.14 -5.44
C SER A 126 -12.86 -12.02 -4.39
N ARG A 127 -13.62 -12.91 -3.73
CA ARG A 127 -13.06 -13.87 -2.76
C ARG A 127 -12.15 -14.87 -3.47
N GLU A 128 -12.63 -15.38 -4.59
CA GLU A 128 -12.00 -16.37 -5.46
C GLU A 128 -10.68 -15.82 -6.04
N ALA A 129 -10.66 -14.56 -6.46
CA ALA A 129 -9.47 -13.85 -6.93
C ALA A 129 -8.53 -13.36 -5.81
N THR A 130 -8.88 -13.60 -4.54
CA THR A 130 -8.02 -13.33 -3.38
C THR A 130 -7.42 -14.62 -2.80
N GLN A 131 -8.12 -15.75 -2.93
CA GLN A 131 -7.78 -17.03 -2.32
C GLN A 131 -6.32 -17.49 -2.60
N PRO A 132 -5.79 -17.48 -3.85
CA PRO A 132 -4.42 -17.97 -4.09
C PRO A 132 -3.33 -17.18 -3.35
N SER A 133 -3.49 -15.86 -3.22
CA SER A 133 -2.55 -15.02 -2.46
C SER A 133 -2.74 -15.16 -0.95
N PHE A 134 -3.96 -15.43 -0.49
CA PHE A 134 -4.24 -15.76 0.92
C PHE A 134 -3.54 -17.07 1.32
N ASP A 135 -3.67 -18.12 0.51
CA ASP A 135 -3.05 -19.41 0.79
C ASP A 135 -1.52 -19.33 0.67
N LYS A 136 -0.99 -18.58 -0.30
CA LYS A 136 0.45 -18.25 -0.38
C LYS A 136 0.95 -17.53 0.88
N HIS A 137 0.16 -16.62 1.47
CA HIS A 137 0.52 -15.96 2.73
C HIS A 137 0.64 -16.95 3.89
N PHE A 138 -0.32 -17.86 4.04
CA PHE A 138 -0.33 -18.80 5.15
C PHE A 138 0.58 -20.01 4.94
N THR A 139 0.89 -20.39 3.69
CA THR A 139 2.00 -21.29 3.35
C THR A 139 3.30 -20.79 3.98
N GLU A 140 3.67 -19.53 3.74
CA GLU A 140 4.91 -18.95 4.24
C GLU A 140 4.89 -18.73 5.76
N VAL A 141 3.75 -18.34 6.34
CA VAL A 141 3.59 -18.22 7.81
C VAL A 141 3.72 -19.58 8.48
N CYS A 142 3.00 -20.61 8.02
CA CYS A 142 3.01 -21.92 8.67
C CYS A 142 4.30 -22.70 8.40
N LYS A 143 4.92 -22.57 7.21
CA LYS A 143 6.27 -23.12 6.96
C LYS A 143 7.31 -22.53 7.91
N LYS A 144 7.26 -21.22 8.19
CA LYS A 144 8.27 -20.54 9.01
C LYS A 144 8.03 -20.64 10.52
N TYR A 145 6.78 -20.62 10.98
CA TYR A 145 6.45 -20.49 12.40
C TYR A 145 5.57 -21.62 12.98
N GLY A 146 5.14 -22.60 12.19
CA GLY A 146 4.22 -23.65 12.62
C GLY A 146 2.76 -23.19 12.72
N VAL A 147 2.04 -23.66 13.74
CA VAL A 147 0.61 -23.36 13.95
C VAL A 147 0.42 -21.86 14.18
N CYS A 148 -0.53 -21.21 13.50
CA CYS A 148 -0.74 -19.77 13.61
C CYS A 148 -2.11 -19.43 14.23
N HIS A 149 -2.10 -18.77 15.39
CA HIS A 149 -3.30 -18.21 16.01
C HIS A 149 -3.51 -16.77 15.53
N ILE A 150 -4.47 -16.58 14.63
CA ILE A 150 -4.93 -15.29 14.11
C ILE A 150 -5.76 -14.56 15.17
N ILE A 151 -5.33 -13.36 15.54
CA ILE A 151 -6.04 -12.49 16.48
C ILE A 151 -6.57 -11.26 15.75
N ASN A 152 -7.85 -11.29 15.39
CA ASN A 152 -8.52 -10.19 14.72
C ASN A 152 -9.07 -9.17 15.73
N LEU A 153 -8.50 -7.95 15.74
CA LEU A 153 -8.90 -6.85 16.63
C LEU A 153 -9.88 -5.84 15.99
N LEU A 154 -10.45 -6.18 14.83
CA LEU A 154 -11.39 -5.33 14.08
C LEU A 154 -12.75 -5.23 14.79
N SER A 155 -13.43 -4.10 14.63
CA SER A 155 -14.73 -3.88 15.29
C SER A 155 -15.89 -4.65 14.65
N LYS A 156 -16.79 -5.17 15.49
CA LYS A 156 -18.00 -5.92 15.11
C LYS A 156 -19.19 -5.02 14.76
N SER A 157 -19.11 -3.70 15.02
CA SER A 157 -20.21 -2.74 14.76
C SER A 157 -19.91 -1.70 13.69
N LYS A 158 -18.64 -1.49 13.30
CA LYS A 158 -18.30 -0.59 12.18
C LYS A 158 -18.35 -1.36 10.87
N THR A 159 -19.33 -1.05 10.00
CA THR A 159 -19.59 -1.75 8.72
C THR A 159 -18.33 -2.03 7.88
N SER A 160 -17.37 -1.09 7.86
CA SER A 160 -16.12 -1.22 7.09
C SER A 160 -15.04 -2.10 7.76
N GLU A 161 -15.00 -2.19 9.10
CA GLU A 161 -14.18 -3.18 9.82
C GLU A 161 -14.86 -4.58 9.81
N VAL A 162 -16.19 -4.63 9.73
CA VAL A 162 -16.99 -5.86 9.59
C VAL A 162 -16.80 -6.52 8.22
N GLU A 163 -16.87 -5.77 7.11
CA GLU A 163 -16.72 -6.33 5.75
C GLU A 163 -15.34 -6.96 5.54
N ILE A 164 -14.26 -6.31 6.02
CA ILE A 164 -12.92 -6.91 6.03
C ILE A 164 -12.89 -8.19 6.87
N SER A 165 -13.52 -8.20 8.05
CA SER A 165 -13.55 -9.37 8.94
C SER A 165 -14.32 -10.54 8.31
N ARG A 166 -15.46 -10.26 7.65
CA ARG A 166 -16.24 -11.24 6.89
C ARG A 166 -15.40 -11.87 5.79
N ARG A 167 -14.74 -11.05 4.95
CA ARG A 167 -13.85 -11.53 3.89
C ARG A 167 -12.72 -12.40 4.45
N TYR A 168 -12.13 -12.04 5.58
CA TYR A 168 -11.07 -12.83 6.21
C TYR A 168 -11.56 -14.24 6.61
N MET A 169 -12.69 -14.33 7.30
CA MET A 169 -13.28 -15.62 7.70
C MET A 169 -13.69 -16.48 6.49
N GLU A 170 -14.15 -15.86 5.40
CA GLU A 170 -14.48 -16.56 4.15
C GLU A 170 -13.27 -17.14 3.42
N LEU A 171 -12.12 -16.45 3.45
CA LEU A 171 -10.87 -16.96 2.86
C LEU A 171 -10.26 -18.07 3.73
N LEU A 172 -10.26 -17.87 5.05
CA LEU A 172 -9.81 -18.86 6.03
C LEU A 172 -10.57 -20.19 5.92
N LYS A 173 -11.91 -20.13 5.79
CA LYS A 173 -12.76 -21.32 5.68
C LYS A 173 -12.44 -22.18 4.44
N ASN A 174 -11.96 -21.56 3.37
CA ASN A 174 -11.65 -22.22 2.10
C ASN A 174 -10.16 -22.52 1.92
N SER A 175 -9.33 -22.22 2.93
CA SER A 175 -7.89 -22.43 2.89
C SER A 175 -7.51 -23.89 3.09
N ASP A 176 -6.47 -24.35 2.39
CA ASP A 176 -5.90 -25.67 2.63
C ASP A 176 -5.26 -25.76 4.03
N TYR A 177 -4.74 -24.65 4.56
CA TYR A 177 -4.10 -24.53 5.89
C TYR A 177 -5.09 -24.30 7.05
N LYS A 178 -6.40 -24.51 6.85
CA LYS A 178 -7.45 -24.27 7.86
C LYS A 178 -7.27 -25.05 9.18
N GLU A 179 -6.45 -26.09 9.20
CA GLU A 179 -6.22 -26.97 10.36
C GLU A 179 -5.04 -26.48 11.22
N GLU A 180 -4.06 -25.82 10.60
CA GLU A 180 -2.96 -25.10 11.25
C GLU A 180 -3.31 -23.65 11.67
N LEU A 181 -4.53 -23.19 11.36
CA LEU A 181 -4.97 -21.80 11.55
C LEU A 181 -6.12 -21.65 12.57
N VAL A 182 -5.77 -21.24 13.79
CA VAL A 182 -6.73 -20.90 14.85
C VAL A 182 -7.16 -19.44 14.71
N TYR A 183 -8.43 -19.10 14.93
CA TYR A 183 -8.94 -17.72 14.74
C TYR A 183 -9.78 -17.22 15.93
N SER A 184 -9.37 -16.08 16.49
CA SER A 184 -10.08 -15.35 17.56
C SER A 184 -10.46 -13.94 17.12
N HIS A 185 -11.74 -13.55 17.31
CA HIS A 185 -12.24 -12.20 17.00
C HIS A 185 -12.64 -11.40 18.25
N PHE A 186 -11.75 -10.50 18.66
CA PHE A 186 -11.87 -9.65 19.84
C PHE A 186 -12.16 -8.20 19.41
N ASP A 187 -13.37 -7.67 19.65
CA ASP A 187 -13.64 -6.26 19.35
C ASP A 187 -12.98 -5.36 20.40
N PHE A 188 -11.76 -4.96 20.11
CA PHE A 188 -10.96 -4.07 20.93
C PHE A 188 -11.72 -2.77 21.31
N HIS A 189 -12.53 -2.20 20.40
CA HIS A 189 -13.29 -0.98 20.69
C HIS A 189 -14.48 -1.21 21.62
N ALA A 190 -15.02 -2.43 21.67
CA ALA A 190 -16.04 -2.81 22.63
C ALA A 190 -15.42 -3.10 24.00
N GLU A 191 -14.36 -3.91 24.04
CA GLU A 191 -13.78 -4.41 25.28
C GLU A 191 -12.98 -3.38 26.06
N THR A 192 -12.36 -2.40 25.39
CA THR A 192 -11.57 -1.35 26.05
C THR A 192 -12.32 -0.03 26.26
N LYS A 193 -13.66 -0.05 26.32
CA LYS A 193 -14.45 1.14 26.67
C LYS A 193 -14.15 1.58 28.12
N PRO A 194 -14.28 2.87 28.47
CA PRO A 194 -14.18 3.33 29.86
C PRO A 194 -15.14 2.58 30.81
N SER A 195 -16.36 2.29 30.33
CA SER A 195 -17.38 1.46 31.02
C SER A 195 -16.98 0.01 31.30
N SER A 196 -15.89 -0.45 30.69
CA SER A 196 -15.47 -1.86 30.61
C SER A 196 -14.07 -2.09 31.18
N GLY A 197 -13.54 -1.11 31.93
CA GLY A 197 -12.19 -1.11 32.50
C GLY A 197 -11.16 -0.30 31.70
N GLY A 198 -11.55 0.38 30.62
CA GLY A 198 -10.62 1.06 29.72
C GLY A 198 -9.63 0.08 29.06
N PHE A 199 -8.40 0.50 28.78
CA PHE A 199 -7.41 -0.37 28.13
C PHE A 199 -6.93 -1.55 29.00
N ALA A 200 -7.22 -1.57 30.31
CA ALA A 200 -7.04 -2.79 31.12
C ALA A 200 -7.95 -3.94 30.65
N GLY A 201 -9.09 -3.64 30.01
CA GLY A 201 -9.95 -4.64 29.39
C GLY A 201 -9.30 -5.44 28.24
N ALA A 202 -8.10 -5.06 27.78
CA ALA A 202 -7.33 -5.83 26.80
C ALA A 202 -6.91 -7.22 27.33
N THR A 203 -6.67 -7.39 28.63
CA THR A 203 -6.24 -8.67 29.21
C THR A 203 -7.29 -9.78 29.11
N LYS A 204 -8.57 -9.44 28.93
CA LYS A 204 -9.66 -10.40 28.67
C LYS A 204 -9.34 -11.34 27.52
N ILE A 205 -8.54 -10.90 26.54
CA ILE A 205 -8.17 -11.69 25.37
C ILE A 205 -7.47 -13.00 25.74
N LEU A 206 -6.72 -13.03 26.86
CA LEU A 206 -5.96 -14.20 27.32
C LEU A 206 -6.87 -15.43 27.54
N SER A 207 -8.15 -15.23 27.86
CA SER A 207 -9.14 -16.31 27.95
C SER A 207 -9.37 -17.07 26.64
N LEU A 208 -9.22 -16.39 25.49
CA LEU A 208 -9.32 -16.97 24.15
C LEU A 208 -8.01 -17.61 23.68
N LEU A 209 -6.88 -17.23 24.30
CA LEU A 209 -5.54 -17.61 23.86
C LEU A 209 -4.92 -18.74 24.70
N ARG A 210 -5.50 -19.07 25.87
CA ARG A 210 -4.96 -20.04 26.85
C ARG A 210 -4.35 -21.28 26.21
N ASN A 211 -5.14 -22.03 25.44
CA ASN A 211 -4.70 -23.30 24.84
C ASN A 211 -3.48 -23.09 23.92
N SER A 212 -3.42 -21.99 23.17
CA SER A 212 -2.28 -21.68 22.31
C SER A 212 -1.07 -21.13 23.08
N LEU A 213 -1.26 -20.41 24.19
CA LEU A 213 -0.17 -20.01 25.08
C LEU A 213 0.51 -21.25 25.67
N GLU A 214 -0.28 -22.23 26.11
CA GLU A 214 0.19 -23.51 26.67
C GLU A 214 0.85 -24.42 25.60
N GLN A 215 0.36 -24.40 24.35
CA GLN A 215 0.88 -25.24 23.26
C GLN A 215 2.10 -24.64 22.53
N PHE A 216 2.13 -23.33 22.31
CA PHE A 216 3.16 -22.69 21.48
C PHE A 216 4.50 -22.59 22.22
N GLY A 217 4.47 -22.38 23.53
CA GLY A 217 5.67 -22.22 24.36
C GLY A 217 6.57 -21.06 23.89
N TRP A 218 7.87 -21.23 24.08
CA TRP A 218 8.91 -20.27 23.70
C TRP A 218 10.19 -21.01 23.27
N PHE A 219 11.17 -20.29 22.73
CA PHE A 219 12.52 -20.80 22.53
C PHE A 219 13.31 -20.68 23.84
N ASP A 220 14.05 -21.72 24.20
CA ASP A 220 14.86 -21.80 25.42
C ASP A 220 16.20 -22.50 25.14
N TYR A 221 17.30 -22.00 25.70
CA TYR A 221 18.67 -22.38 25.36
C TYR A 221 19.63 -22.21 26.54
N ASP A 222 20.27 -23.31 26.94
CA ASP A 222 21.27 -23.31 28.01
C ASP A 222 22.63 -22.90 27.45
N THR A 223 23.10 -21.71 27.83
CA THR A 223 24.37 -21.13 27.37
C THR A 223 25.61 -21.74 28.02
N ARG A 224 25.46 -22.58 29.06
CA ARG A 224 26.55 -23.34 29.69
C ARG A 224 26.75 -24.68 28.99
N GLU A 225 25.68 -25.41 28.70
CA GLU A 225 25.75 -26.68 27.96
C GLU A 225 25.86 -26.49 26.44
N GLY A 226 25.34 -25.38 25.90
CA GLY A 226 25.31 -25.07 24.47
C GLY A 226 24.11 -25.65 23.71
N GLU A 227 23.03 -25.99 24.43
CA GLU A 227 21.95 -26.85 23.94
C GLU A 227 20.57 -26.17 23.95
N VAL A 228 19.72 -26.54 22.97
CA VAL A 228 18.35 -26.03 22.85
C VAL A 228 17.41 -26.85 23.73
N VAL A 229 16.89 -26.24 24.78
CA VAL A 229 15.97 -26.85 25.76
C VAL A 229 14.55 -26.92 25.19
N MET A 230 14.07 -25.85 24.57
CA MET A 230 12.73 -25.75 23.98
C MET A 230 12.77 -24.95 22.67
N ARG A 231 11.82 -25.24 21.77
CA ARG A 231 11.53 -24.43 20.58
C ARG A 231 10.06 -24.03 20.60
N GLN A 232 9.79 -22.78 20.27
CA GLN A 232 8.44 -22.29 20.03
C GLN A 232 7.82 -23.05 18.84
N SER A 233 6.58 -23.54 19.00
CA SER A 233 5.92 -24.46 18.05
C SER A 233 4.80 -23.83 17.21
N GLY A 234 4.44 -22.58 17.53
CA GLY A 234 3.41 -21.80 16.85
C GLY A 234 3.53 -20.30 17.13
N VAL A 235 2.74 -19.47 16.45
CA VAL A 235 2.84 -18.00 16.51
C VAL A 235 1.48 -17.31 16.62
N PHE A 236 1.44 -16.22 17.38
CA PHE A 236 0.29 -15.30 17.38
C PHE A 236 0.42 -14.28 16.24
N ARG A 237 -0.60 -14.23 15.35
CA ARG A 237 -0.70 -13.27 14.24
C ARG A 237 -1.75 -12.21 14.54
N VAL A 238 -1.32 -11.10 15.14
CA VAL A 238 -2.22 -10.04 15.58
C VAL A 238 -2.51 -9.05 14.45
N ASN A 239 -3.78 -8.78 14.14
CA ASN A 239 -4.17 -7.80 13.12
C ASN A 239 -5.18 -6.79 13.65
N CYS A 240 -5.13 -5.57 13.11
CA CYS A 240 -6.20 -4.59 13.17
C CYS A 240 -6.19 -3.75 11.88
N LEU A 241 -7.02 -2.70 11.79
CA LEU A 241 -7.08 -1.87 10.58
C LEU A 241 -5.73 -1.24 10.19
N ASP A 242 -4.93 -0.81 11.17
CA ASP A 242 -3.63 -0.15 10.95
C ASP A 242 -2.41 -0.98 11.35
N CYS A 243 -2.59 -2.04 12.14
CA CYS A 243 -1.51 -2.84 12.74
C CYS A 243 -0.45 -2.00 13.49
N LEU A 244 -0.93 -1.00 14.25
CA LEU A 244 -0.14 -0.18 15.18
C LEU A 244 -0.68 -0.26 16.61
N ASP A 245 -1.42 0.77 17.05
CA ASP A 245 -1.66 1.06 18.46
C ASP A 245 -2.51 0.00 19.18
N ARG A 246 -3.40 -0.71 18.45
CA ARG A 246 -4.18 -1.84 18.97
C ARG A 246 -3.35 -3.13 19.08
N THR A 247 -2.56 -3.45 18.05
CA THR A 247 -1.79 -4.69 17.99
C THR A 247 -0.67 -4.67 19.01
N ASN A 248 0.06 -3.55 19.13
CA ASN A 248 1.20 -3.43 20.05
C ASN A 248 0.84 -3.64 21.53
N LEU A 249 -0.38 -3.24 21.94
CA LEU A 249 -0.87 -3.51 23.30
C LEU A 249 -1.20 -4.99 23.52
N ILE A 250 -1.73 -5.67 22.50
CA ILE A 250 -2.07 -7.10 22.59
C ILE A 250 -0.79 -7.96 22.53
N GLU A 251 0.17 -7.61 21.68
CA GLU A 251 1.49 -8.26 21.66
C GLU A 251 2.24 -8.08 23.00
N GLN A 252 2.17 -6.90 23.62
CA GLN A 252 2.68 -6.66 24.97
C GLN A 252 1.99 -7.54 26.01
N VAL A 253 0.66 -7.64 26.00
CA VAL A 253 -0.12 -8.46 26.96
C VAL A 253 0.23 -9.95 26.82
N ILE A 254 0.31 -10.48 25.61
CA ILE A 254 0.71 -11.87 25.34
C ILE A 254 2.15 -12.11 25.81
N CYS A 255 3.07 -11.20 25.50
CA CYS A 255 4.46 -11.30 25.92
C CYS A 255 4.62 -11.28 27.45
N GLN A 256 3.84 -10.47 28.16
CA GLN A 256 3.87 -10.41 29.62
C GLN A 256 3.41 -11.74 30.24
N THR A 257 2.37 -12.38 29.70
CA THR A 257 1.89 -13.68 30.19
C THR A 257 2.88 -14.81 29.92
N VAL A 258 3.61 -14.78 28.80
CA VAL A 258 4.72 -15.74 28.55
C VAL A 258 5.88 -15.51 29.53
N VAL A 259 6.23 -14.26 29.83
CA VAL A 259 7.20 -13.91 30.88
C VAL A 259 6.76 -14.42 32.25
N GLU A 260 5.49 -14.22 32.62
CA GLU A 260 4.91 -14.73 33.88
C GLU A 260 5.06 -16.26 33.97
N GLN A 261 4.81 -16.99 32.88
CA GLN A 261 5.01 -18.45 32.79
C GLN A 261 6.49 -18.87 32.93
N ILE A 262 7.43 -18.13 32.34
CA ILE A 262 8.88 -18.38 32.49
C ILE A 262 9.28 -18.27 33.97
N PHE A 263 8.92 -17.16 34.64
CA PHE A 263 9.22 -16.96 36.05
C PHE A 263 8.57 -18.03 36.95
N HIS A 264 7.32 -18.41 36.68
CA HIS A 264 6.67 -19.49 37.44
C HIS A 264 7.38 -20.86 37.28
N ASN A 265 7.90 -21.17 36.09
CA ASN A 265 8.61 -22.42 35.84
C ASN A 265 10.01 -22.49 36.50
N GLU A 266 10.70 -21.36 36.70
CA GLU A 266 11.99 -21.30 37.41
C GLU A 266 11.88 -21.50 38.94
N SER A 267 10.74 -21.99 39.46
CA SER A 267 10.50 -22.23 40.90
C SER A 267 10.62 -20.98 41.77
N TYR A 268 10.11 -19.86 41.24
CA TYR A 268 10.10 -18.54 41.88
C TYR A 268 9.49 -18.57 43.30
N SER A 269 10.28 -18.11 44.27
CA SER A 269 9.84 -17.99 45.66
C SER A 269 8.90 -16.79 45.85
N GLU A 270 7.93 -16.89 46.75
CA GLU A 270 7.09 -15.74 47.16
C GLU A 270 7.85 -14.68 48.00
N SER A 271 9.19 -14.64 47.92
CA SER A 271 9.98 -13.68 48.71
C SER A 271 9.76 -12.25 48.23
N SER A 272 9.81 -11.31 49.17
CA SER A 272 9.66 -9.88 48.87
C SER A 272 10.76 -9.35 47.94
N ARG A 273 11.92 -10.03 47.83
CA ARG A 273 12.99 -9.65 46.89
C ARG A 273 12.66 -10.03 45.46
N ASP A 274 12.10 -11.22 45.27
CA ASP A 274 11.77 -11.73 43.94
C ASP A 274 10.63 -10.91 43.34
N ARG A 275 9.60 -10.59 44.15
CA ARG A 275 8.53 -9.64 43.77
C ARG A 275 9.06 -8.29 43.30
N ILE A 276 10.04 -7.71 43.98
CA ILE A 276 10.67 -6.44 43.56
C ILE A 276 11.43 -6.59 42.22
N ARG A 277 12.12 -7.72 41.99
CA ARG A 277 12.80 -8.01 40.71
C ARG A 277 11.80 -8.15 39.56
N PHE A 278 10.64 -8.77 39.81
CA PHE A 278 9.56 -8.89 38.83
C PHE A 278 8.88 -7.53 38.56
N ASP A 279 8.65 -6.70 39.58
CA ASP A 279 8.15 -5.33 39.39
C ASP A 279 9.12 -4.46 38.56
N GLU A 280 10.44 -4.60 38.78
CA GLU A 280 11.47 -3.97 37.93
C GLU A 280 11.40 -4.49 36.48
N PHE A 281 11.29 -5.82 36.31
CA PHE A 281 11.16 -6.45 34.99
C PHE A 281 9.95 -5.91 34.24
N VAL A 282 8.75 -5.94 34.85
CA VAL A 282 7.50 -5.49 34.22
C VAL A 282 7.56 -4.00 33.89
N SER A 283 8.16 -3.18 34.76
CA SER A 283 8.42 -1.76 34.49
C SER A 283 9.29 -1.56 33.23
N LYS A 284 10.39 -2.31 33.11
CA LYS A 284 11.31 -2.21 31.96
C LYS A 284 10.77 -2.86 30.68
N HIS A 285 10.01 -3.95 30.79
CA HIS A 285 9.23 -4.54 29.71
C HIS A 285 8.25 -3.51 29.12
N ASN A 286 7.53 -2.79 29.97
CA ASN A 286 6.52 -1.82 29.57
C ASN A 286 7.12 -0.52 28.99
N GLU A 287 8.29 -0.08 29.48
CA GLU A 287 9.10 0.95 28.82
C GLU A 287 9.50 0.52 27.39
N LEU A 288 9.97 -0.73 27.25
CA LEU A 288 10.51 -1.28 26.01
C LEU A 288 9.43 -1.53 24.93
N TRP A 289 8.26 -2.03 25.32
CA TRP A 289 7.10 -2.19 24.42
C TRP A 289 6.52 -0.87 23.94
N ALA A 290 6.64 0.20 24.74
CA ALA A 290 6.22 1.53 24.32
C ALA A 290 7.19 2.19 23.35
N ASP A 291 8.51 2.04 23.57
CA ASP A 291 9.53 2.48 22.60
C ASP A 291 9.38 1.74 21.27
N ASN A 292 9.11 0.42 21.31
CA ASN A 292 8.79 -0.38 20.12
C ASN A 292 7.55 0.17 19.38
N GLY A 293 6.46 0.41 20.11
CA GLY A 293 5.23 0.96 19.54
C GLY A 293 5.44 2.33 18.91
N ASP A 294 6.11 3.24 19.62
CA ASP A 294 6.45 4.58 19.15
C ASP A 294 7.31 4.52 17.87
N ALA A 295 8.33 3.65 17.81
CA ALA A 295 9.22 3.51 16.66
C ALA A 295 8.51 2.96 15.40
N ILE A 296 7.72 1.87 15.52
CA ILE A 296 6.99 1.32 14.37
C ILE A 296 5.87 2.27 13.91
N SER A 297 5.24 3.00 14.84
CA SER A 297 4.30 4.07 14.49
C SER A 297 4.99 5.19 13.70
N GLN A 298 6.18 5.65 14.13
CA GLN A 298 6.93 6.69 13.44
C GLN A 298 7.26 6.28 12.00
N ILE A 299 7.65 5.01 11.81
CA ILE A 299 7.88 4.40 10.50
C ILE A 299 6.63 4.47 9.60
N TYR A 300 5.46 4.00 10.09
CA TYR A 300 4.25 3.88 9.26
C TYR A 300 3.51 5.23 9.07
N THR A 301 3.35 6.04 10.13
CA THR A 301 2.52 7.27 10.12
C THR A 301 3.28 8.59 10.30
N GLY A 302 4.60 8.57 10.54
CA GLY A 302 5.37 9.79 10.81
C GLY A 302 5.07 10.43 12.17
N THR A 303 4.45 9.68 13.09
CA THR A 303 4.24 10.08 14.50
C THR A 303 4.52 8.91 15.44
N ASN A 304 4.90 9.19 16.69
CA ASN A 304 4.81 8.26 17.82
C ASN A 304 3.42 7.60 17.93
N ALA A 305 3.34 6.51 18.70
CA ALA A 305 2.12 5.72 18.85
C ALA A 305 1.08 6.46 19.69
N LEU A 306 -0.20 6.24 19.38
CA LEU A 306 -1.27 6.58 20.32
C LEU A 306 -1.20 5.60 21.49
N LYS A 307 -1.59 6.05 22.69
CA LYS A 307 -1.66 5.25 23.93
C LYS A 307 -0.31 4.78 24.46
N SER A 308 0.83 5.22 23.94
CA SER A 308 2.14 4.86 24.51
C SER A 308 2.32 5.28 25.98
N SER A 309 1.55 6.28 26.45
CA SER A 309 1.42 6.59 27.88
C SER A 309 0.77 5.46 28.71
N PHE A 310 -0.25 4.79 28.17
CA PHE A 310 -0.85 3.60 28.78
C PHE A 310 0.10 2.40 28.71
N THR A 311 0.71 2.14 27.56
CA THR A 311 1.71 1.07 27.37
C THR A 311 2.85 1.11 28.39
N ARG A 312 3.32 2.32 28.76
CA ARG A 312 4.38 2.52 29.78
C ARG A 312 3.93 2.36 31.23
N SER A 313 2.66 2.59 31.56
CA SER A 313 2.22 2.84 32.95
C SER A 313 0.94 2.11 33.40
N GLY A 314 0.27 1.37 32.51
CA GLY A 314 -1.02 0.75 32.77
C GLY A 314 -2.18 1.71 33.03
N LYS A 315 -1.97 3.04 32.84
CA LYS A 315 -2.97 4.09 33.14
C LYS A 315 -2.96 5.18 32.07
N MET A 316 -4.14 5.78 31.82
CA MET A 316 -4.25 6.99 31.00
C MET A 316 -4.23 8.22 31.91
N ASN A 317 -3.17 9.02 31.82
CA ASN A 317 -3.07 10.30 32.50
C ASN A 317 -3.47 11.44 31.54
N LEU A 318 -3.95 12.56 32.08
CA LEU A 318 -4.47 13.70 31.29
C LEU A 318 -3.49 14.21 30.23
N ALA A 319 -2.20 14.34 30.58
CA ALA A 319 -1.14 14.73 29.65
C ALA A 319 -0.94 13.71 28.51
N GLY A 320 -1.15 12.42 28.78
CA GLY A 320 -1.13 11.36 27.76
C GLY A 320 -2.31 11.46 26.78
N ALA A 321 -3.51 11.78 27.28
CA ALA A 321 -4.68 12.03 26.44
C ALA A 321 -4.49 13.27 25.53
N LEU A 322 -3.97 14.37 26.08
CA LEU A 322 -3.63 15.57 25.30
C LEU A 322 -2.55 15.28 24.24
N SER A 323 -1.50 14.52 24.60
CA SER A 323 -0.47 14.10 23.66
C SER A 323 -1.04 13.28 22.48
N ASP A 324 -1.99 12.38 22.75
CA ASP A 324 -2.63 11.56 21.73
C ASP A 324 -3.57 12.37 20.80
N VAL A 325 -4.19 13.46 21.30
CA VAL A 325 -4.89 14.42 20.43
C VAL A 325 -3.91 15.12 19.49
N THR A 326 -2.79 15.65 20.00
CA THR A 326 -1.76 16.29 19.18
C THR A 326 -1.19 15.34 18.13
N LYS A 327 -0.83 14.11 18.51
CA LYS A 327 -0.39 13.05 17.57
C LYS A 327 -1.43 12.78 16.49
N SER A 328 -2.73 12.79 16.82
CA SER A 328 -3.81 12.55 15.85
C SER A 328 -3.90 13.66 14.81
N VAL A 329 -3.72 14.92 15.21
CA VAL A 329 -3.61 16.06 14.27
C VAL A 329 -2.34 15.95 13.42
N SER A 330 -1.21 15.58 14.01
CA SER A 330 0.03 15.33 13.25
C SER A 330 -0.12 14.19 12.24
N ARG A 331 -0.79 13.08 12.58
CA ARG A 331 -1.09 11.98 11.65
C ARG A 331 -1.95 12.44 10.46
N MET A 332 -2.87 13.40 10.68
CA MET A 332 -3.66 14.01 9.59
C MET A 332 -2.80 14.87 8.67
N TYR A 333 -1.92 15.72 9.23
CA TYR A 333 -0.99 16.53 8.44
C TYR A 333 -0.01 15.67 7.62
N GLN A 334 0.60 14.64 8.24
CA GLN A 334 1.52 13.71 7.58
C GLN A 334 0.86 13.03 6.37
N ASN A 335 -0.37 12.52 6.54
CA ASN A 335 -1.17 11.91 5.46
C ASN A 335 -1.35 12.88 4.27
N THR A 336 -1.80 14.11 4.53
CA THR A 336 -2.17 15.05 3.46
C THR A 336 -0.97 15.64 2.72
N PHE A 337 0.16 15.87 3.40
CA PHE A 337 1.26 16.69 2.85
C PHE A 337 2.61 15.98 2.71
N VAL A 338 2.85 14.85 3.38
CA VAL A 338 4.19 14.23 3.47
C VAL A 338 4.21 12.78 2.97
N ASP A 339 3.13 12.02 3.22
CA ASP A 339 3.08 10.58 2.99
C ASP A 339 3.29 10.19 1.52
N SER A 340 2.91 11.03 0.55
CA SER A 340 3.21 10.82 -0.88
C SER A 340 4.72 10.81 -1.16
N LYS A 341 5.44 11.89 -0.81
CA LYS A 341 6.91 11.95 -0.97
C LYS A 341 7.63 10.85 -0.19
N LYS A 342 7.11 10.50 0.99
CA LYS A 342 7.60 9.40 1.82
C LYS A 342 7.38 8.03 1.14
N GLN A 343 6.26 7.82 0.47
CA GLN A 343 5.97 6.61 -0.32
C GLN A 343 6.94 6.49 -1.51
N THR A 344 7.07 7.52 -2.35
CA THR A 344 8.07 7.54 -3.45
C THR A 344 9.48 7.24 -2.96
N THR A 345 9.86 7.78 -1.79
CA THR A 345 11.17 7.50 -1.17
C THR A 345 11.31 6.03 -0.75
N ILE A 346 10.26 5.43 -0.20
CA ILE A 346 10.23 4.01 0.18
C ILE A 346 10.33 3.12 -1.06
N ASP A 347 9.54 3.39 -2.10
CA ASP A 347 9.53 2.59 -3.33
C ASP A 347 10.86 2.72 -4.09
N THR A 348 11.43 3.93 -4.19
CA THR A 348 12.75 4.16 -4.81
C THR A 348 13.84 3.32 -4.13
N LEU A 349 13.92 3.38 -2.80
CA LEU A 349 14.93 2.66 -1.99
C LEU A 349 14.75 1.14 -1.98
N LEU A 350 13.57 0.64 -2.34
CA LEU A 350 13.24 -0.79 -2.35
C LEU A 350 13.22 -1.42 -3.75
N GLY A 351 13.61 -0.68 -4.79
CA GLY A 351 13.62 -1.18 -6.16
C GLY A 351 12.23 -1.31 -6.78
N LYS A 352 11.28 -0.50 -6.32
CA LYS A 352 9.84 -0.63 -6.64
C LYS A 352 9.26 0.56 -7.38
N ASP A 353 9.91 1.71 -7.42
CA ASP A 353 9.43 2.86 -8.18
C ASP A 353 9.68 2.62 -9.67
N GLY A 354 8.61 2.58 -10.48
CA GLY A 354 8.66 2.19 -11.88
C GLY A 354 9.53 3.09 -12.79
N ARG A 355 9.92 4.27 -12.31
CA ARG A 355 10.64 5.30 -13.09
C ARG A 355 11.93 5.77 -12.42
N LEU A 356 12.03 5.71 -11.09
CA LEU A 356 13.17 6.21 -10.29
C LEU A 356 14.07 5.12 -9.71
N SER A 357 13.62 3.86 -9.59
CA SER A 357 14.46 2.78 -9.07
C SER A 357 15.47 2.29 -10.11
N ILE A 358 16.71 2.78 -10.00
CA ILE A 358 17.86 2.31 -10.79
C ILE A 358 18.79 1.48 -9.87
N PRO A 359 19.13 0.22 -10.21
CA PRO A 359 20.05 -0.58 -9.41
C PRO A 359 21.48 -0.03 -9.48
N VAL A 360 22.26 -0.26 -8.41
CA VAL A 360 23.65 0.20 -8.30
C VAL A 360 24.52 -0.51 -9.34
N LYS A 361 24.83 0.17 -10.45
CA LYS A 361 25.72 -0.38 -11.48
C LYS A 361 27.17 -0.37 -11.00
N ILE A 362 27.72 -1.57 -10.80
CA ILE A 362 29.15 -1.80 -10.59
C ILE A 362 29.74 -2.25 -11.93
N PHE A 363 30.92 -1.74 -12.28
CA PHE A 363 31.68 -2.28 -13.40
C PHE A 363 32.33 -3.60 -12.99
N ASP A 364 31.85 -4.69 -13.58
CA ASP A 364 32.34 -6.05 -13.39
C ASP A 364 32.28 -6.76 -14.76
N PRO A 365 33.42 -7.03 -15.42
CA PRO A 365 33.47 -7.71 -16.71
C PRO A 365 32.73 -9.05 -16.73
N ILE A 366 32.71 -9.78 -15.62
CA ILE A 366 32.02 -11.07 -15.54
C ILE A 366 30.50 -10.86 -15.53
N SER A 367 30.01 -9.91 -14.74
CA SER A 367 28.58 -9.60 -14.71
C SER A 367 28.08 -8.98 -16.02
N GLU A 368 28.91 -8.22 -16.73
CA GLU A 368 28.62 -7.68 -18.06
C GLU A 368 28.60 -8.79 -19.13
N TYR A 369 29.61 -9.67 -19.17
CA TYR A 369 29.61 -10.86 -20.04
C TYR A 369 28.38 -11.74 -19.81
N VAL A 370 28.04 -12.04 -18.55
CA VAL A 370 26.86 -12.85 -18.21
C VAL A 370 25.56 -12.17 -18.63
N ALA A 371 25.43 -10.86 -18.45
CA ALA A 371 24.24 -10.12 -18.90
C ALA A 371 24.11 -10.14 -20.43
N GLU A 372 25.20 -9.96 -21.16
CA GLU A 372 25.24 -10.04 -22.62
C GLU A 372 24.96 -11.46 -23.12
N LYS A 373 25.50 -12.49 -22.48
CA LYS A 373 25.22 -13.89 -22.81
C LYS A 373 23.76 -14.26 -22.56
N LEU A 374 23.17 -13.83 -21.44
CA LEU A 374 21.74 -14.01 -21.17
C LEU A 374 20.86 -13.30 -22.20
N ARG A 375 21.29 -12.13 -22.71
CA ARG A 375 20.62 -11.41 -23.80
C ARG A 375 20.72 -12.16 -25.14
N GLN A 376 21.87 -12.76 -25.44
CA GLN A 376 22.08 -13.62 -26.61
C GLN A 376 21.28 -14.93 -26.51
N THR A 377 21.08 -15.48 -25.30
CA THR A 377 20.36 -16.76 -25.07
C THR A 377 18.95 -16.58 -24.51
N GLU A 378 18.30 -15.42 -24.71
CA GLU A 378 17.01 -15.08 -24.06
C GLU A 378 15.90 -16.11 -24.36
N GLY A 379 15.89 -16.69 -25.57
CA GLY A 379 14.94 -17.73 -25.98
C GLY A 379 15.04 -19.06 -25.20
N ASN A 380 16.12 -19.29 -24.45
CA ASN A 380 16.28 -20.51 -23.64
C ASN A 380 15.50 -20.45 -22.32
N PHE A 381 15.16 -19.25 -21.85
CA PHE A 381 14.39 -19.01 -20.62
C PHE A 381 13.12 -18.18 -20.84
N THR A 382 12.84 -17.76 -22.07
CA THR A 382 11.64 -16.99 -22.44
C THR A 382 10.72 -17.81 -23.32
N THR A 383 9.44 -17.87 -22.98
CA THR A 383 8.39 -18.40 -23.85
C THR A 383 7.35 -17.32 -24.17
N TYR A 384 6.52 -17.58 -25.19
CA TYR A 384 5.43 -16.69 -25.58
C TYR A 384 4.12 -17.47 -25.75
N ASP A 385 3.02 -16.85 -25.33
CA ASP A 385 1.65 -17.31 -25.59
C ASP A 385 0.88 -16.19 -26.31
N ASN A 386 -0.23 -16.51 -26.99
CA ASN A 386 -1.14 -15.51 -27.56
C ASN A 386 -2.49 -15.64 -26.86
N ILE A 387 -2.92 -14.57 -26.18
CA ILE A 387 -4.23 -14.52 -25.52
C ILE A 387 -5.20 -13.64 -26.31
N ALA A 388 -6.49 -13.92 -26.23
CA ALA A 388 -7.53 -13.04 -26.73
C ALA A 388 -7.96 -12.04 -25.63
N MET A 389 -8.05 -10.76 -25.99
CA MET A 389 -8.53 -9.69 -25.10
C MET A 389 -9.69 -8.94 -25.77
N PHE A 390 -10.82 -8.86 -25.09
CA PHE A 390 -11.94 -8.02 -25.48
C PHE A 390 -11.86 -6.67 -24.77
N THR A 391 -12.04 -5.59 -25.53
CA THR A 391 -12.27 -4.24 -25.00
C THR A 391 -13.62 -3.74 -25.50
N GLY A 392 -14.48 -3.27 -24.60
CA GLY A 392 -15.77 -2.68 -24.94
C GLY A 392 -15.96 -1.31 -24.29
N THR A 393 -16.61 -0.39 -25.01
CA THR A 393 -17.08 0.88 -24.46
C THR A 393 -18.58 1.10 -24.71
N TYR A 394 -19.29 1.69 -23.75
CA TYR A 394 -20.69 2.08 -23.93
C TYR A 394 -21.12 3.23 -23.00
N ASN A 395 -21.53 4.38 -23.57
CA ASN A 395 -22.25 5.40 -22.84
C ASN A 395 -23.71 4.95 -22.64
N VAL A 396 -24.09 4.61 -21.40
CA VAL A 396 -25.39 4.00 -21.07
C VAL A 396 -26.50 5.02 -20.75
N ASN A 397 -26.21 6.33 -20.77
CA ASN A 397 -27.15 7.44 -20.51
C ASN A 397 -28.18 7.12 -19.40
N ALA A 398 -27.64 6.92 -18.19
CA ALA A 398 -28.31 6.61 -16.93
C ALA A 398 -29.14 5.31 -16.86
N ALA A 399 -29.07 4.43 -17.87
CA ALA A 399 -29.88 3.21 -17.95
C ALA A 399 -29.75 2.31 -16.69
N PRO A 400 -30.86 1.72 -16.18
CA PRO A 400 -30.79 0.80 -15.05
C PRO A 400 -30.21 -0.56 -15.48
N PRO A 401 -29.22 -1.13 -14.76
CA PRO A 401 -28.62 -2.43 -15.10
C PRO A 401 -29.62 -3.59 -15.15
N LEU A 402 -30.73 -3.47 -14.41
CA LEU A 402 -31.76 -4.50 -14.26
C LEU A 402 -32.98 -4.31 -15.18
N ALA A 403 -33.06 -3.20 -15.92
CA ALA A 403 -34.21 -2.91 -16.78
C ALA A 403 -34.03 -3.42 -18.22
N TYR A 404 -32.78 -3.55 -18.67
CA TYR A 404 -32.42 -3.93 -20.04
C TYR A 404 -31.21 -4.89 -20.02
N PRO A 405 -31.42 -6.18 -19.66
CA PRO A 405 -30.33 -7.03 -19.18
C PRO A 405 -29.51 -7.71 -20.29
N ASP A 406 -30.00 -7.81 -21.53
CA ASP A 406 -29.30 -8.55 -22.57
C ASP A 406 -28.31 -7.67 -23.37
N LEU A 407 -27.03 -7.88 -23.06
CA LEU A 407 -25.88 -7.34 -23.79
C LEU A 407 -25.08 -8.45 -24.51
N SER A 408 -25.65 -9.64 -24.72
CA SER A 408 -24.90 -10.84 -25.13
C SER A 408 -24.27 -10.65 -26.51
N ASN A 409 -24.99 -10.03 -27.44
CA ASN A 409 -24.49 -9.69 -28.78
C ASN A 409 -23.32 -8.70 -28.76
N TRP A 410 -23.09 -7.97 -27.66
CA TRP A 410 -21.93 -7.09 -27.48
C TRP A 410 -20.78 -7.77 -26.76
N LEU A 411 -21.04 -8.61 -25.75
CA LEU A 411 -20.01 -9.33 -25.00
C LEU A 411 -19.48 -10.58 -25.75
N PHE A 412 -20.30 -11.17 -26.62
CA PHE A 412 -20.02 -12.36 -27.42
C PHE A 412 -20.43 -12.14 -28.89
N PRO A 413 -19.89 -11.11 -29.58
CA PRO A 413 -20.33 -10.77 -30.92
C PRO A 413 -19.96 -11.90 -31.91
N PRO A 414 -20.84 -12.23 -32.88
CA PRO A 414 -20.67 -13.38 -33.78
C PRO A 414 -19.31 -13.45 -34.51
N GLU A 415 -18.70 -12.30 -34.81
CA GLU A 415 -17.40 -12.18 -35.46
C GLU A 415 -16.23 -12.77 -34.64
N ASN A 416 -16.43 -13.00 -33.34
CA ASN A 416 -15.47 -13.69 -32.46
C ASN A 416 -15.77 -15.19 -32.29
N ALA A 417 -16.91 -15.72 -32.75
CA ALA A 417 -17.40 -17.06 -32.38
C ALA A 417 -16.44 -18.22 -32.75
N THR A 418 -15.60 -18.03 -33.77
CA THR A 418 -14.57 -18.99 -34.21
C THR A 418 -13.25 -18.89 -33.44
N SER A 419 -13.06 -17.84 -32.63
CA SER A 419 -11.80 -17.55 -31.91
C SER A 419 -11.81 -18.02 -30.45
N GLY A 420 -12.92 -18.59 -29.98
CA GLY A 420 -13.14 -18.89 -28.57
C GLY A 420 -13.41 -17.64 -27.72
N LEU A 421 -13.69 -17.86 -26.43
CA LEU A 421 -13.94 -16.76 -25.49
C LEU A 421 -12.62 -16.10 -25.05
N PRO A 422 -12.52 -14.74 -25.00
CA PRO A 422 -11.33 -14.01 -24.56
C PRO A 422 -10.84 -14.38 -23.16
N GLU A 423 -9.52 -14.45 -22.93
CA GLU A 423 -8.93 -14.60 -21.59
C GLU A 423 -9.20 -13.39 -20.68
N VAL A 424 -9.33 -12.20 -21.28
CA VAL A 424 -9.45 -10.92 -20.59
C VAL A 424 -10.59 -10.09 -21.20
N TYR A 425 -11.41 -9.49 -20.34
CA TYR A 425 -12.45 -8.53 -20.69
C TYR A 425 -12.20 -7.19 -19.98
N ALA A 426 -12.06 -6.12 -20.77
CA ALA A 426 -11.97 -4.74 -20.33
C ALA A 426 -13.24 -3.99 -20.77
N ILE A 427 -14.08 -3.57 -19.83
CA ILE A 427 -15.40 -2.99 -20.13
C ILE A 427 -15.50 -1.60 -19.50
N GLY A 428 -15.67 -0.57 -20.32
CA GLY A 428 -15.82 0.83 -19.90
C GLY A 428 -17.26 1.30 -20.11
N LEU A 429 -17.94 1.67 -19.03
CA LEU A 429 -19.29 2.24 -19.10
C LEU A 429 -19.26 3.72 -18.70
N GLN A 430 -19.86 4.58 -19.51
CA GLN A 430 -20.01 6.01 -19.24
C GLN A 430 -21.49 6.35 -18.95
N GLU A 431 -21.73 7.41 -18.16
CA GLU A 431 -23.07 7.82 -17.70
C GLU A 431 -23.89 6.72 -16.97
N ILE A 432 -23.25 5.91 -16.13
CA ILE A 432 -23.91 4.86 -15.32
C ILE A 432 -24.90 5.38 -14.27
N ILE A 433 -24.88 6.69 -14.03
CA ILE A 433 -25.82 7.48 -13.23
C ILE A 433 -26.13 8.79 -13.96
N GLU A 434 -27.33 9.31 -13.77
CA GLU A 434 -27.69 10.67 -14.20
C GLU A 434 -26.81 11.70 -13.48
N LEU A 435 -26.28 12.67 -14.23
CA LEU A 435 -25.41 13.73 -13.73
C LEU A 435 -26.23 14.91 -13.18
N ASN A 436 -26.73 14.77 -11.96
CA ASN A 436 -27.34 15.86 -11.20
C ASN A 436 -26.49 16.19 -9.95
N ALA A 437 -26.69 17.38 -9.36
CA ALA A 437 -25.87 17.83 -8.23
C ALA A 437 -25.98 16.90 -7.00
N GLY A 438 -27.13 16.26 -6.81
CA GLY A 438 -27.35 15.29 -5.73
C GLY A 438 -26.57 13.99 -5.93
N SER A 439 -26.61 13.39 -7.13
CA SER A 439 -25.92 12.13 -7.42
C SER A 439 -24.39 12.27 -7.37
N ILE A 440 -23.86 13.41 -7.84
CA ILE A 440 -22.42 13.73 -7.80
C ILE A 440 -21.92 13.91 -6.36
N LEU A 441 -22.74 14.50 -5.47
CA LEU A 441 -22.40 14.66 -4.04
C LEU A 441 -22.63 13.38 -3.22
N ALA A 442 -23.64 12.58 -3.57
CA ALA A 442 -23.95 11.33 -2.87
C ALA A 442 -22.96 10.20 -3.18
N ALA A 443 -22.28 10.27 -4.34
CA ALA A 443 -21.30 9.29 -4.80
C ALA A 443 -21.80 7.84 -4.69
N ASP A 444 -22.98 7.55 -5.26
CA ASP A 444 -23.61 6.24 -5.13
C ASP A 444 -22.80 5.12 -5.82
N ASN A 445 -22.10 4.35 -5.00
CA ASN A 445 -21.32 3.20 -5.43
C ASN A 445 -22.20 1.96 -5.72
N SER A 446 -23.53 2.02 -5.51
CA SER A 446 -24.43 0.92 -5.82
C SER A 446 -24.45 0.60 -7.32
N ARG A 447 -24.43 1.62 -8.20
CA ARG A 447 -24.51 1.42 -9.66
C ARG A 447 -23.29 0.74 -10.29
N PRO A 448 -22.03 1.12 -10.00
CA PRO A 448 -20.87 0.31 -10.36
C PRO A 448 -20.99 -1.14 -9.87
N THR A 449 -21.46 -1.34 -8.63
CA THR A 449 -21.61 -2.67 -8.01
C THR A 449 -22.76 -3.49 -8.62
N GLN A 450 -23.77 -2.85 -9.24
CA GLN A 450 -24.85 -3.50 -9.97
C GLN A 450 -24.41 -3.89 -11.38
N TRP A 451 -23.80 -2.95 -12.13
CA TRP A 451 -23.23 -3.22 -13.46
C TRP A 451 -22.18 -4.34 -13.40
N ALA A 452 -21.28 -4.30 -12.42
CA ALA A 452 -20.30 -5.38 -12.17
C ALA A 452 -20.96 -6.75 -12.01
N ARG A 453 -22.11 -6.83 -11.31
CA ARG A 453 -22.84 -8.10 -11.11
C ARG A 453 -23.52 -8.59 -12.40
N VAL A 454 -24.19 -7.71 -13.14
CA VAL A 454 -24.82 -8.07 -14.42
C VAL A 454 -23.76 -8.57 -15.40
N LEU A 455 -22.69 -7.79 -15.62
CA LEU A 455 -21.58 -8.19 -16.49
C LEU A 455 -20.94 -9.53 -16.04
N GLN A 456 -20.73 -9.72 -14.74
CA GLN A 456 -20.17 -10.97 -14.20
C GLN A 456 -21.09 -12.18 -14.45
N GLN A 457 -22.41 -12.02 -14.33
CA GLN A 457 -23.39 -13.06 -14.61
C GLN A 457 -23.46 -13.40 -16.10
N MET A 458 -23.38 -12.40 -16.97
CA MET A 458 -23.36 -12.59 -18.42
C MET A 458 -22.08 -13.29 -18.87
N LEU A 459 -20.90 -12.84 -18.42
CA LEU A 459 -19.62 -13.50 -18.71
C LEU A 459 -19.60 -14.98 -18.28
N ASN A 460 -20.21 -15.30 -17.14
CA ASN A 460 -20.26 -16.67 -16.62
C ASN A 460 -21.44 -17.51 -17.20
N SER A 461 -22.20 -16.99 -18.17
CA SER A 461 -23.26 -17.76 -18.84
C SER A 461 -22.72 -18.73 -19.92
N GLN A 462 -21.49 -18.53 -20.40
CA GLN A 462 -20.94 -19.20 -21.57
C GLN A 462 -20.08 -20.43 -21.22
N ASN A 463 -20.42 -21.15 -20.15
CA ASN A 463 -19.68 -22.32 -19.61
C ASN A 463 -18.21 -22.08 -19.21
N GLU A 464 -17.77 -20.83 -19.12
CA GLU A 464 -16.46 -20.41 -18.61
C GLU A 464 -16.64 -19.52 -17.37
N GLU A 465 -15.70 -19.59 -16.40
CA GLU A 465 -15.78 -18.81 -15.16
C GLU A 465 -14.82 -17.62 -15.21
N TYR A 466 -15.37 -16.41 -15.37
CA TYR A 466 -14.64 -15.15 -15.23
C TYR A 466 -14.71 -14.64 -13.80
N LEU A 467 -13.71 -13.87 -13.38
CA LEU A 467 -13.71 -13.17 -12.10
C LEU A 467 -13.24 -11.72 -12.25
N LEU A 468 -13.96 -10.81 -11.60
CA LEU A 468 -13.63 -9.39 -11.50
C LEU A 468 -12.37 -9.16 -10.65
N LEU A 469 -11.30 -8.70 -11.29
CA LEU A 469 -10.01 -8.38 -10.64
C LEU A 469 -9.87 -6.91 -10.25
N ARG A 470 -10.59 -5.99 -10.91
CA ARG A 470 -10.68 -4.58 -10.50
C ARG A 470 -11.92 -3.92 -11.07
N THR A 471 -12.56 -3.08 -10.25
CA THR A 471 -13.36 -1.95 -10.73
C THR A 471 -12.65 -0.66 -10.36
N GLU A 472 -12.52 0.27 -11.30
CA GLU A 472 -12.10 1.65 -11.06
C GLU A 472 -13.24 2.57 -11.50
N SER A 473 -13.49 3.70 -10.82
CA SER A 473 -14.70 4.51 -11.10
C SER A 473 -14.57 5.98 -10.72
N ILE A 474 -15.13 6.87 -11.54
CA ILE A 474 -15.10 8.32 -11.38
C ILE A 474 -16.46 8.92 -11.76
N ALA A 475 -17.15 9.49 -10.77
CA ALA A 475 -18.54 9.96 -10.88
C ALA A 475 -19.50 9.00 -11.60
N SER A 476 -19.76 9.23 -12.89
CA SER A 476 -20.68 8.44 -13.72
C SER A 476 -19.99 7.48 -14.69
N MET A 477 -18.69 7.21 -14.54
CA MET A 477 -17.96 6.26 -15.37
C MET A 477 -17.29 5.16 -14.53
N SER A 478 -17.28 3.94 -15.07
CA SER A 478 -16.62 2.77 -14.47
C SER A 478 -15.81 1.98 -15.50
N LEU A 479 -14.64 1.49 -15.09
CA LEU A 479 -13.85 0.46 -15.78
C LEU A 479 -13.95 -0.85 -15.01
N PHE A 480 -14.40 -1.91 -15.66
CA PHE A 480 -14.45 -3.27 -15.13
C PHE A 480 -13.40 -4.14 -15.83
N PHE A 481 -12.58 -4.83 -15.03
CA PHE A 481 -11.50 -5.69 -15.51
C PHE A 481 -11.73 -7.13 -15.03
N PHE A 482 -12.13 -8.00 -15.96
CA PHE A 482 -12.41 -9.42 -15.73
C PHE A 482 -11.36 -10.31 -16.42
N VAL A 483 -11.04 -11.44 -15.80
CA VAL A 483 -10.11 -12.44 -16.34
C VAL A 483 -10.69 -13.84 -16.14
N LYS A 484 -10.47 -14.77 -17.08
CA LYS A 484 -10.78 -16.20 -16.89
C LYS A 484 -10.10 -16.72 -15.61
N LYS A 485 -10.84 -17.42 -14.76
CA LYS A 485 -10.35 -18.01 -13.50
C LYS A 485 -9.11 -18.87 -13.68
N SER A 486 -9.07 -19.65 -14.76
CA SER A 486 -7.94 -20.51 -15.16
C SER A 486 -6.64 -19.77 -15.47
N LYS A 487 -6.68 -18.43 -15.63
CA LYS A 487 -5.52 -17.58 -15.97
C LYS A 487 -5.12 -16.59 -14.87
N ILE A 488 -5.82 -16.54 -13.73
CA ILE A 488 -5.58 -15.52 -12.68
C ILE A 488 -4.16 -15.58 -12.10
N SER A 489 -3.57 -16.77 -11.97
CA SER A 489 -2.18 -16.92 -11.50
C SER A 489 -1.13 -16.30 -12.44
N GLN A 490 -1.53 -15.93 -13.66
CA GLN A 490 -0.69 -15.27 -14.67
C GLN A 490 -0.89 -13.75 -14.67
N VAL A 491 -1.84 -13.20 -13.91
CA VAL A 491 -2.18 -11.76 -13.89
C VAL A 491 -1.85 -11.13 -12.54
N THR A 492 -0.93 -10.17 -12.54
CA THR A 492 -0.35 -9.56 -11.32
C THR A 492 -0.27 -8.04 -11.43
N GLN A 493 0.14 -7.38 -10.34
CA GLN A 493 0.35 -5.92 -10.24
C GLN A 493 -0.88 -5.09 -10.62
N VAL A 494 -2.09 -5.65 -10.43
CA VAL A 494 -3.36 -5.01 -10.77
C VAL A 494 -3.57 -3.76 -9.89
N SER A 495 -3.60 -2.59 -10.50
CA SER A 495 -3.75 -1.30 -9.81
C SER A 495 -4.69 -0.38 -10.58
N GLY A 496 -5.63 0.27 -9.88
CA GLY A 496 -6.50 1.30 -10.44
C GLY A 496 -5.96 2.71 -10.22
N SER A 497 -6.37 3.66 -11.06
CA SER A 497 -6.18 5.10 -10.87
C SER A 497 -7.16 5.89 -11.73
N SER A 498 -7.49 7.12 -11.34
CA SER A 498 -8.51 7.93 -12.02
C SER A 498 -8.22 9.43 -11.93
N LYS A 499 -8.68 10.19 -12.93
CA LYS A 499 -8.37 11.62 -13.12
C LYS A 499 -9.59 12.41 -13.55
N LYS A 500 -9.96 13.45 -12.78
CA LYS A 500 -11.03 14.42 -13.12
C LYS A 500 -10.46 15.51 -14.02
N THR A 501 -11.26 15.99 -14.97
CA THR A 501 -10.89 17.09 -15.87
C THR A 501 -11.96 18.18 -16.02
N GLY A 502 -13.25 17.85 -15.80
CA GLY A 502 -14.36 18.79 -15.92
C GLY A 502 -14.19 20.05 -15.06
N MET A 503 -14.61 21.21 -15.57
CA MET A 503 -14.44 22.53 -14.94
C MET A 503 -13.03 22.76 -14.37
N GLY A 504 -11.98 22.51 -15.17
CA GLY A 504 -10.58 22.68 -14.75
C GLY A 504 -10.14 21.68 -13.68
N GLY A 505 -10.69 20.47 -13.70
CA GLY A 505 -10.45 19.40 -12.72
C GLY A 505 -11.32 19.47 -11.45
N ILE A 506 -12.15 20.50 -11.29
CA ILE A 506 -13.03 20.68 -10.11
C ILE A 506 -14.28 19.79 -10.21
N ALA A 507 -14.86 19.66 -11.41
CA ALA A 507 -16.04 18.82 -11.64
C ALA A 507 -15.64 17.38 -11.99
N ALA A 508 -16.36 16.42 -11.41
CA ALA A 508 -16.10 15.00 -11.61
C ALA A 508 -16.80 14.39 -12.84
N ASN A 509 -17.57 15.17 -13.62
CA ASN A 509 -18.44 14.69 -14.70
C ASN A 509 -17.70 14.35 -16.02
N LYS A 510 -16.38 14.54 -16.07
CA LYS A 510 -15.48 14.28 -17.20
C LYS A 510 -14.07 13.91 -16.70
N GLY A 511 -13.37 13.08 -17.47
CA GLY A 511 -12.02 12.59 -17.14
C GLY A 511 -11.80 11.13 -17.55
N ALA A 512 -10.94 10.42 -16.80
CA ALA A 512 -10.55 9.03 -17.05
C ALA A 512 -10.58 8.13 -15.80
N CYS A 513 -10.85 6.84 -16.03
CA CYS A 513 -10.53 5.72 -15.14
C CYS A 513 -9.57 4.79 -15.86
N ALA A 514 -8.56 4.27 -15.16
CA ALA A 514 -7.61 3.35 -15.72
C ALA A 514 -7.29 2.19 -14.76
N VAL A 515 -6.98 1.03 -15.35
CA VAL A 515 -6.49 -0.15 -14.65
C VAL A 515 -5.20 -0.60 -15.34
N ARG A 516 -4.11 -0.67 -14.58
CA ARG A 516 -2.88 -1.32 -15.01
C ARG A 516 -2.80 -2.75 -14.49
N PHE A 517 -2.08 -3.61 -15.20
CA PHE A 517 -1.72 -4.96 -14.75
C PHE A 517 -0.50 -5.48 -15.51
N GLU A 518 -0.07 -6.70 -15.16
CA GLU A 518 0.89 -7.51 -15.89
C GLU A 518 0.24 -8.85 -16.19
N TYR A 519 0.47 -9.37 -17.39
CA TYR A 519 0.13 -10.74 -17.76
C TYR A 519 1.45 -11.42 -18.12
N GLY A 520 1.85 -12.43 -17.35
CA GLY A 520 3.21 -12.96 -17.39
C GLY A 520 4.24 -11.86 -17.13
N ALA A 521 5.04 -11.54 -18.13
CA ALA A 521 6.03 -10.45 -18.16
C ALA A 521 5.72 -9.39 -19.24
N THR A 522 4.46 -9.27 -19.69
CA THR A 522 3.98 -8.19 -20.55
C THR A 522 3.06 -7.25 -19.75
N SER A 523 3.35 -5.94 -19.78
CA SER A 523 2.62 -4.93 -19.02
C SER A 523 1.52 -4.23 -19.83
N PHE A 524 0.38 -3.97 -19.19
CA PHE A 524 -0.80 -3.36 -19.82
C PHE A 524 -1.34 -2.18 -19.01
N ALA A 525 -1.82 -1.14 -19.71
CA ALA A 525 -2.69 -0.10 -19.17
C ALA A 525 -3.98 0.00 -19.99
N LEU A 526 -5.12 -0.16 -19.32
CA LEU A 526 -6.46 0.03 -19.86
C LEU A 526 -6.97 1.40 -19.39
N VAL A 527 -7.46 2.25 -20.29
CA VAL A 527 -7.97 3.59 -19.96
C VAL A 527 -9.35 3.79 -20.58
N THR A 528 -10.40 3.91 -19.76
CA THR A 528 -11.70 4.43 -20.22
C THR A 528 -11.80 5.91 -19.92
N SER A 529 -12.35 6.69 -20.85
CA SER A 529 -12.53 8.13 -20.70
C SER A 529 -13.95 8.59 -21.02
N HIS A 530 -14.30 9.77 -20.50
CA HIS A 530 -15.43 10.57 -20.97
C HIS A 530 -14.94 12.01 -21.11
N PHE A 531 -14.77 12.48 -22.35
CA PHE A 531 -14.21 13.79 -22.69
C PHE A 531 -15.28 14.89 -22.93
N ALA A 532 -14.85 16.14 -22.99
CA ALA A 532 -15.66 17.34 -23.18
C ALA A 532 -16.59 17.24 -24.40
N ALA A 533 -17.89 17.43 -24.15
CA ALA A 533 -18.94 17.25 -25.13
C ALA A 533 -19.27 18.54 -25.90
N GLY A 534 -19.49 18.40 -27.21
CA GLY A 534 -19.87 19.50 -28.12
C GLY A 534 -18.97 19.58 -29.34
N VAL A 535 -19.53 19.99 -30.49
CA VAL A 535 -18.81 19.99 -31.78
C VAL A 535 -17.59 20.91 -31.77
N ASN A 536 -17.71 22.12 -31.21
CA ASN A 536 -16.60 23.08 -31.15
C ASN A 536 -15.56 22.79 -30.05
N ALA A 537 -15.81 21.82 -29.17
CA ALA A 537 -15.04 21.62 -27.93
C ALA A 537 -13.76 20.76 -28.12
N THR A 538 -13.07 20.90 -29.26
CA THR A 538 -11.84 20.13 -29.57
C THR A 538 -10.68 20.53 -28.66
N ILE A 539 -10.53 21.82 -28.37
CA ILE A 539 -9.49 22.33 -27.46
C ILE A 539 -9.70 21.77 -26.03
N GLU A 540 -10.95 21.65 -25.58
CA GLU A 540 -11.30 21.03 -24.31
C GLU A 540 -11.00 19.52 -24.30
N ARG A 541 -11.23 18.80 -25.40
CA ARG A 541 -10.83 17.37 -25.54
C ARG A 541 -9.32 17.18 -25.55
N HIS A 542 -8.58 18.06 -26.22
CA HIS A 542 -7.12 18.12 -26.16
C HIS A 542 -6.64 18.32 -24.71
N ASN A 543 -7.25 19.27 -23.99
CA ASN A 543 -6.93 19.56 -22.60
C ASN A 543 -7.29 18.39 -21.65
N ASP A 544 -8.41 17.69 -21.88
CA ASP A 544 -8.75 16.46 -21.17
C ASP A 544 -7.64 15.41 -21.35
N TYR A 545 -7.29 15.09 -22.61
CA TYR A 545 -6.22 14.13 -22.93
C TYR A 545 -4.89 14.50 -22.26
N ALA A 546 -4.46 15.76 -22.37
CA ALA A 546 -3.21 16.25 -21.79
C ALA A 546 -3.23 16.17 -20.24
N ALA A 547 -4.34 16.53 -19.60
CA ALA A 547 -4.52 16.46 -18.15
C ALA A 547 -4.57 15.01 -17.62
N ILE A 548 -5.03 14.06 -18.43
CA ILE A 548 -5.03 12.63 -18.09
C ILE A 548 -3.63 12.05 -18.29
N MET A 549 -3.00 12.24 -19.45
CA MET A 549 -1.66 11.71 -19.75
C MET A 549 -0.57 12.20 -18.79
N SER A 550 -0.61 13.49 -18.41
CA SER A 550 0.34 14.06 -17.45
C SER A 550 -0.03 13.84 -15.98
N GLY A 551 -1.30 13.51 -15.71
CA GLY A 551 -1.89 13.65 -14.38
C GLY A 551 -2.54 12.41 -13.78
N LEU A 552 -2.57 11.28 -14.51
CA LEU A 552 -2.97 9.96 -14.03
C LEU A 552 -1.71 9.09 -13.85
N SER A 553 -1.45 8.70 -12.62
CA SER A 553 -0.35 7.80 -12.23
C SER A 553 -0.89 6.70 -11.30
N PHE A 554 -0.31 5.52 -11.38
CA PHE A 554 -0.70 4.34 -10.60
C PHE A 554 0.15 4.19 -9.33
N THR A 555 -0.17 3.19 -8.50
CA THR A 555 0.72 2.79 -7.39
C THR A 555 2.14 2.53 -7.91
N ARG A 556 3.16 2.86 -7.10
CA ARG A 556 4.59 2.78 -7.48
C ARG A 556 5.03 3.68 -8.65
N ASN A 557 4.36 4.81 -8.87
CA ASN A 557 4.81 5.88 -9.79
C ASN A 557 4.87 5.45 -11.29
N TYR A 558 4.11 4.42 -11.68
CA TYR A 558 3.91 4.09 -13.10
C TYR A 558 2.90 5.05 -13.73
N ASN A 559 3.22 5.59 -14.90
CA ASN A 559 2.30 6.37 -15.74
C ASN A 559 1.69 5.49 -16.83
N ILE A 560 0.67 6.01 -17.53
CA ILE A 560 0.06 5.33 -18.70
C ILE A 560 1.14 4.95 -19.72
N GLU A 561 2.10 5.84 -19.96
CA GLU A 561 3.12 5.71 -21.01
C GLU A 561 4.16 4.60 -20.81
N ASP A 562 4.40 4.15 -19.57
CA ASP A 562 5.51 3.25 -19.23
C ASP A 562 5.28 1.79 -19.70
N HIS A 563 4.01 1.44 -19.96
CA HIS A 563 3.54 0.08 -20.26
C HIS A 563 3.88 -0.38 -21.69
N ASP A 564 4.06 -1.69 -21.86
CA ASP A 564 4.30 -2.32 -23.17
C ASP A 564 3.12 -2.10 -24.12
N ASN A 565 1.90 -2.23 -23.59
CA ASN A 565 0.66 -2.08 -24.33
C ASN A 565 -0.30 -1.14 -23.60
N VAL A 566 -0.91 -0.21 -24.34
CA VAL A 566 -1.93 0.72 -23.84
C VAL A 566 -3.16 0.58 -24.72
N ILE A 567 -4.34 0.43 -24.12
CA ILE A 567 -5.63 0.47 -24.81
C ILE A 567 -6.45 1.60 -24.19
N TRP A 568 -6.82 2.59 -25.00
CA TRP A 568 -7.58 3.76 -24.58
C TRP A 568 -8.92 3.79 -25.31
N PHE A 569 -10.01 3.88 -24.56
CA PHE A 569 -11.36 3.78 -25.07
C PHE A 569 -12.30 4.72 -24.31
N GLY A 570 -13.54 4.83 -24.76
CA GLY A 570 -14.55 5.62 -24.09
C GLY A 570 -15.45 6.41 -25.02
N ASP A 571 -16.31 7.23 -24.42
CA ASP A 571 -16.95 8.35 -25.09
C ASP A 571 -15.94 9.52 -25.15
N LEU A 572 -15.12 9.51 -26.20
CA LEU A 572 -14.14 10.56 -26.45
C LEU A 572 -14.79 11.82 -27.05
N ASN A 573 -16.11 11.81 -27.27
CA ASN A 573 -16.95 12.95 -27.63
C ASN A 573 -16.58 13.74 -28.91
N TYR A 574 -15.58 13.30 -29.67
CA TYR A 574 -15.22 13.85 -30.98
C TYR A 574 -16.35 13.72 -31.99
N ARG A 575 -16.44 14.71 -32.89
CA ARG A 575 -17.57 14.87 -33.82
C ARG A 575 -17.11 14.91 -35.28
N LEU A 576 -18.05 14.65 -36.17
CA LEU A 576 -17.90 14.97 -37.59
C LEU A 576 -18.11 16.46 -37.82
N ASN A 577 -17.17 17.10 -38.52
CA ASN A 577 -17.24 18.52 -38.83
C ASN A 577 -18.10 18.80 -40.08
N LEU A 578 -19.38 18.42 -40.04
CA LEU A 578 -20.32 18.49 -41.16
C LEU A 578 -21.67 19.13 -40.77
N PRO A 579 -22.37 19.80 -41.71
CA PRO A 579 -23.81 20.07 -41.60
C PRO A 579 -24.62 18.77 -41.43
N ASN A 580 -25.76 18.82 -40.74
CA ASN A 580 -26.55 17.62 -40.44
C ASN A 580 -27.06 16.94 -41.72
N ASP A 581 -27.64 17.71 -42.64
CA ASP A 581 -28.21 17.19 -43.89
C ASP A 581 -27.16 16.49 -44.76
N GLN A 582 -25.96 17.08 -44.88
CA GLN A 582 -24.84 16.48 -45.60
C GLN A 582 -24.35 15.20 -44.91
N CYS A 583 -24.27 15.19 -43.58
CA CYS A 583 -23.92 13.99 -42.81
C CYS A 583 -24.96 12.87 -43.03
N ARG A 584 -26.26 13.17 -42.98
CA ARG A 584 -27.33 12.20 -43.26
C ARG A 584 -27.34 11.72 -44.72
N GLN A 585 -26.98 12.58 -45.67
CA GLN A 585 -26.83 12.20 -47.08
C GLN A 585 -25.65 11.25 -47.31
N LEU A 586 -24.48 11.53 -46.71
CA LEU A 586 -23.31 10.63 -46.77
C LEU A 586 -23.60 9.28 -46.09
N LEU A 587 -24.36 9.30 -44.98
CA LEU A 587 -24.82 8.07 -44.29
C LEU A 587 -25.75 7.22 -45.14
N HIS A 588 -26.74 7.85 -45.79
CA HIS A 588 -27.64 7.17 -46.73
C HIS A 588 -26.86 6.50 -47.88
N ASN A 589 -25.78 7.14 -48.34
CA ASN A 589 -24.94 6.65 -49.43
C ASN A 589 -23.82 5.68 -48.96
N GLY A 590 -23.68 5.41 -47.66
CA GLY A 590 -22.64 4.53 -47.12
C GLY A 590 -21.21 5.10 -47.20
N ALA A 591 -21.05 6.41 -47.37
CA ALA A 591 -19.78 7.09 -47.67
C ALA A 591 -18.86 7.25 -46.43
N PHE A 592 -18.63 6.17 -45.67
CA PHE A 592 -17.89 6.20 -44.41
C PHE A 592 -16.43 6.68 -44.55
N ASP A 593 -15.78 6.46 -45.70
CA ASP A 593 -14.40 6.92 -45.94
C ASP A 593 -14.31 8.43 -46.16
N GLU A 594 -15.36 9.07 -46.72
CA GLU A 594 -15.45 10.54 -46.82
C GLU A 594 -15.72 11.14 -45.43
N MET A 595 -16.65 10.54 -44.68
CA MET A 595 -16.98 10.96 -43.32
C MET A 595 -15.77 10.85 -42.36
N GLN A 596 -14.92 9.83 -42.52
CA GLN A 596 -13.71 9.65 -41.70
C GLN A 596 -12.60 10.68 -41.97
N GLN A 597 -12.62 11.39 -43.11
CA GLN A 597 -11.68 12.49 -43.41
C GLN A 597 -12.01 13.78 -42.64
N VAL A 598 -13.25 13.91 -42.17
CA VAL A 598 -13.75 15.07 -41.40
C VAL A 598 -14.11 14.72 -39.95
N ASP A 599 -13.67 13.55 -39.49
CA ASP A 599 -13.68 13.14 -38.09
C ASP A 599 -12.59 13.87 -37.30
N GLN A 600 -12.98 14.62 -36.27
CA GLN A 600 -12.05 15.43 -35.49
C GLN A 600 -10.97 14.60 -34.78
N LEU A 601 -11.26 13.35 -34.37
CA LEU A 601 -10.26 12.50 -33.73
C LEU A 601 -9.19 12.04 -34.73
N ASN A 602 -9.59 11.60 -35.92
CA ASN A 602 -8.65 11.29 -36.99
C ASN A 602 -7.76 12.50 -37.34
N LEU A 603 -8.34 13.70 -37.44
CA LEU A 603 -7.58 14.93 -37.70
C LEU A 603 -6.57 15.26 -36.58
N GLU A 604 -6.92 15.05 -35.30
CA GLU A 604 -5.99 15.30 -34.18
C GLU A 604 -4.88 14.23 -34.06
N LYS A 605 -5.16 12.96 -34.37
CA LYS A 605 -4.19 11.84 -34.32
C LYS A 605 -3.01 12.01 -35.27
N GLU A 606 -3.24 12.60 -36.45
CA GLU A 606 -2.20 12.84 -37.47
C GLU A 606 -1.30 14.05 -37.13
N VAL A 607 -1.68 14.91 -36.17
CA VAL A 607 -0.85 16.03 -35.74
C VAL A 607 0.32 15.52 -34.89
N ALA A 608 1.55 15.75 -35.36
CA ALA A 608 2.76 15.39 -34.63
C ALA A 608 2.81 16.05 -33.23
N GLY A 609 2.77 15.23 -32.17
CA GLY A 609 2.69 15.68 -30.78
C GLY A 609 1.29 16.09 -30.30
N GLY A 610 0.25 15.90 -31.13
CA GLY A 610 -1.15 16.12 -30.77
C GLY A 610 -1.78 15.00 -29.93
N PRO A 611 -3.07 15.12 -29.59
CA PRO A 611 -3.82 14.10 -28.87
C PRO A 611 -3.77 12.75 -29.60
N PHE A 612 -3.50 11.69 -28.85
CA PHE A 612 -3.34 10.32 -29.36
C PHE A 612 -2.28 10.13 -30.46
N PHE A 613 -1.35 11.07 -30.67
CA PHE A 613 -0.26 10.88 -31.63
C PHE A 613 0.52 9.58 -31.34
N GLY A 614 0.65 8.73 -32.35
CA GLY A 614 1.29 7.40 -32.24
C GLY A 614 0.40 6.29 -31.66
N PHE A 615 -0.85 6.56 -31.28
CA PHE A 615 -1.87 5.51 -31.12
C PHE A 615 -2.42 5.10 -32.48
N LYS A 616 -2.82 3.84 -32.58
CA LYS A 616 -3.52 3.26 -33.73
C LYS A 616 -5.00 3.07 -33.40
N GLU A 617 -5.80 3.02 -34.43
CA GLU A 617 -7.21 2.66 -34.39
C GLU A 617 -7.49 1.75 -35.59
N SER A 618 -8.40 0.78 -35.45
CA SER A 618 -8.81 -0.09 -36.56
C SER A 618 -9.75 0.68 -37.50
N ARG A 619 -9.84 0.28 -38.78
CA ARG A 619 -10.75 0.93 -39.74
C ARG A 619 -12.20 0.86 -39.24
N ILE A 620 -12.88 1.99 -39.20
CA ILE A 620 -14.30 2.05 -38.84
C ILE A 620 -15.12 1.61 -40.05
N LEU A 621 -15.93 0.57 -39.86
CA LEU A 621 -16.82 -0.03 -40.86
C LEU A 621 -18.30 -0.04 -40.38
N PHE A 622 -18.59 0.66 -39.29
CA PHE A 622 -19.90 0.73 -38.65
C PHE A 622 -20.46 2.15 -38.66
N TYR A 623 -21.78 2.27 -38.59
CA TYR A 623 -22.47 3.55 -38.54
C TYR A 623 -22.09 4.38 -37.28
N PRO A 624 -22.11 5.72 -37.35
CA PRO A 624 -21.92 6.61 -36.20
C PRO A 624 -22.76 6.21 -34.99
N THR A 625 -22.10 6.08 -33.84
CA THR A 625 -22.67 5.50 -32.61
C THR A 625 -23.57 6.46 -31.85
N TYR A 626 -23.48 7.76 -32.15
CA TYR A 626 -24.25 8.85 -31.55
C TYR A 626 -24.87 9.70 -32.68
N LYS A 627 -26.04 10.33 -32.52
CA LYS A 627 -26.99 10.29 -31.40
C LYS A 627 -28.30 9.65 -31.86
N TYR A 628 -28.81 8.69 -31.11
CA TYR A 628 -30.07 8.01 -31.38
C TYR A 628 -31.22 8.54 -30.51
N ASP A 629 -32.45 8.39 -31.00
CA ASP A 629 -33.64 8.47 -30.15
C ASP A 629 -33.75 7.16 -29.34
N LYS A 630 -33.80 7.26 -28.00
CA LYS A 630 -33.78 6.09 -27.12
C LYS A 630 -34.91 5.10 -27.48
N GLY A 631 -34.58 3.81 -27.51
CA GLY A 631 -35.50 2.76 -27.95
C GLY A 631 -35.58 2.54 -29.46
N THR A 632 -34.75 3.21 -30.27
CA THR A 632 -34.85 3.15 -31.75
C THR A 632 -33.51 3.05 -32.50
N SER A 633 -33.59 2.83 -33.81
CA SER A 633 -32.49 2.99 -34.78
C SER A 633 -32.45 4.39 -35.43
N ASN A 634 -33.29 5.35 -34.99
CA ASN A 634 -33.39 6.66 -35.62
C ASN A 634 -32.35 7.63 -35.04
N TYR A 635 -31.68 8.39 -35.91
CA TYR A 635 -30.79 9.48 -35.51
C TYR A 635 -31.58 10.72 -35.07
N ASP A 636 -31.28 11.21 -33.86
CA ASP A 636 -31.85 12.33 -33.10
C ASP A 636 -32.87 13.18 -33.89
N THR A 637 -34.15 12.98 -33.57
CA THR A 637 -35.27 13.74 -34.15
C THR A 637 -35.70 14.93 -33.29
N SER A 638 -35.06 15.17 -32.13
CA SER A 638 -35.35 16.33 -31.28
C SER A 638 -35.00 17.66 -31.95
N GLU A 639 -35.54 18.77 -31.43
CA GLU A 639 -35.26 20.15 -31.89
C GLU A 639 -33.75 20.49 -31.99
N LYS A 640 -32.90 19.76 -31.27
CA LYS A 640 -31.45 19.97 -31.24
C LYS A 640 -30.70 19.28 -32.39
N GLN A 641 -31.38 18.42 -33.15
CA GLN A 641 -30.92 17.60 -34.28
C GLN A 641 -29.40 17.46 -34.30
N ARG A 642 -28.85 16.65 -33.38
CA ARG A 642 -27.41 16.43 -33.31
C ARG A 642 -26.92 15.76 -34.60
N VAL A 643 -25.80 16.25 -35.12
CA VAL A 643 -25.11 15.62 -36.25
C VAL A 643 -24.61 14.25 -35.78
N PRO A 644 -24.88 13.16 -36.53
CA PRO A 644 -24.32 11.86 -36.22
C PRO A 644 -22.78 11.89 -36.10
N SER A 645 -22.19 11.12 -35.18
CA SER A 645 -20.74 11.09 -34.94
C SER A 645 -20.26 9.79 -34.30
N TRP A 646 -19.02 9.41 -34.58
CA TRP A 646 -18.31 8.33 -33.87
C TRP A 646 -17.66 8.87 -32.59
N THR A 647 -18.48 9.05 -31.56
CA THR A 647 -18.08 9.50 -30.22
C THR A 647 -17.41 8.40 -29.40
N ASP A 648 -17.86 7.16 -29.59
CA ASP A 648 -17.46 5.97 -28.85
C ASP A 648 -16.33 5.27 -29.62
N ARG A 649 -15.12 5.21 -29.05
CA ARG A 649 -13.89 4.86 -29.78
C ARG A 649 -12.99 3.92 -28.98
N ILE A 650 -12.16 3.14 -29.68
CA ILE A 650 -11.13 2.26 -29.09
C ILE A 650 -9.81 2.41 -29.87
N LEU A 651 -8.80 2.94 -29.19
CA LEU A 651 -7.45 3.18 -29.70
C LEU A 651 -6.44 2.32 -28.92
N PHE A 652 -5.31 2.02 -29.55
CA PHE A 652 -4.29 1.16 -28.96
C PHE A 652 -2.87 1.57 -29.34
N ARG A 653 -1.91 1.32 -28.46
CA ARG A 653 -0.48 1.61 -28.65
C ARG A 653 0.34 0.44 -28.11
N SER A 654 1.33 -0.03 -28.87
CA SER A 654 2.27 -1.07 -28.43
C SER A 654 3.70 -0.60 -28.62
N ARG A 655 4.49 -0.62 -27.54
CA ARG A 655 5.86 -0.09 -27.46
C ARG A 655 6.88 -0.95 -28.21
N LYS A 656 6.65 -2.26 -28.26
CA LYS A 656 7.53 -3.25 -28.91
C LYS A 656 7.15 -3.54 -30.37
N GLY A 657 5.94 -3.13 -30.78
CA GLY A 657 5.42 -3.30 -32.14
C GLY A 657 4.83 -4.69 -32.37
N ASN A 658 3.63 -4.75 -32.95
CA ASN A 658 2.89 -5.96 -33.33
C ASN A 658 2.54 -6.96 -32.19
N ASP A 659 3.04 -6.79 -30.96
CA ASP A 659 2.64 -7.59 -29.79
C ASP A 659 1.16 -7.38 -29.38
N LEU A 660 0.49 -6.36 -29.91
CA LEU A 660 -0.95 -6.10 -29.78
C LEU A 660 -1.56 -5.94 -31.17
N LYS A 661 -2.29 -6.96 -31.63
CA LYS A 661 -2.92 -7.00 -32.97
C LYS A 661 -4.45 -6.97 -32.83
N PRO A 662 -5.17 -5.97 -33.38
CA PRO A 662 -6.63 -6.03 -33.45
C PRO A 662 -7.10 -7.14 -34.38
N LEU A 663 -8.25 -7.73 -34.04
CA LEU A 663 -8.92 -8.79 -34.80
C LEU A 663 -10.21 -8.25 -35.42
N ASN A 664 -11.14 -7.80 -34.56
CA ASN A 664 -12.40 -7.15 -34.95
C ASN A 664 -12.49 -5.77 -34.28
N TYR A 665 -13.19 -4.81 -34.92
CA TYR A 665 -13.59 -3.51 -34.35
C TYR A 665 -14.96 -3.14 -34.92
N ASN A 666 -16.01 -3.18 -34.10
CA ASN A 666 -17.38 -3.01 -34.57
C ASN A 666 -18.30 -2.42 -33.48
N ALA A 667 -19.50 -1.98 -33.87
CA ALA A 667 -20.55 -1.51 -32.97
C ALA A 667 -21.82 -2.37 -33.10
N VAL A 668 -22.53 -2.60 -31.99
CA VAL A 668 -23.77 -3.39 -31.99
C VAL A 668 -24.97 -2.47 -32.09
N MET A 669 -25.46 -2.31 -33.33
CA MET A 669 -26.52 -1.36 -33.67
C MET A 669 -27.89 -1.71 -33.06
N ASP A 670 -28.13 -3.01 -32.82
CA ASP A 670 -29.41 -3.54 -32.32
C ASP A 670 -29.62 -3.40 -30.81
N ILE A 671 -28.74 -2.65 -30.12
CA ILE A 671 -28.92 -2.30 -28.71
C ILE A 671 -29.51 -0.89 -28.62
N PHE A 672 -30.70 -0.79 -28.03
CA PHE A 672 -31.56 0.41 -28.06
C PHE A 672 -31.68 1.14 -26.70
N ILE A 673 -30.87 0.72 -25.72
CA ILE A 673 -30.97 1.09 -24.30
C ILE A 673 -30.59 2.57 -24.06
N SER A 674 -29.70 3.10 -24.88
CA SER A 674 -29.11 4.44 -24.80
C SER A 674 -29.35 5.23 -26.09
N ASP A 675 -29.01 6.51 -26.10
CA ASP A 675 -28.83 7.31 -27.32
C ASP A 675 -27.45 7.13 -27.97
N HIS A 676 -26.59 6.30 -27.36
CA HIS A 676 -25.38 5.74 -27.96
C HIS A 676 -25.57 4.27 -28.35
N LYS A 677 -24.66 3.73 -29.18
CA LYS A 677 -24.49 2.30 -29.45
C LYS A 677 -23.18 1.77 -28.82
N PRO A 678 -23.19 0.56 -28.24
CA PRO A 678 -21.97 -0.03 -27.67
C PRO A 678 -20.98 -0.44 -28.75
N VAL A 679 -19.70 -0.18 -28.50
CA VAL A 679 -18.56 -0.48 -29.40
C VAL A 679 -17.68 -1.53 -28.76
N TYR A 680 -17.07 -2.41 -29.56
CA TYR A 680 -16.08 -3.37 -29.10
C TYR A 680 -14.90 -3.50 -30.06
N SER A 681 -13.76 -3.91 -29.52
CA SER A 681 -12.57 -4.34 -30.26
C SER A 681 -12.01 -5.59 -29.59
N THR A 682 -11.66 -6.61 -30.37
CA THR A 682 -10.88 -7.76 -29.88
C THR A 682 -9.44 -7.68 -30.36
N PHE A 683 -8.53 -8.17 -29.52
CA PHE A 683 -7.10 -8.16 -29.78
C PHE A 683 -6.50 -9.55 -29.54
N ALA A 684 -5.59 -9.97 -30.40
CA ALA A 684 -4.59 -10.97 -30.09
C ALA A 684 -3.41 -10.27 -29.42
N CYS A 685 -3.11 -10.66 -28.19
CA CYS A 685 -2.07 -10.10 -27.35
C CYS A 685 -0.96 -11.13 -27.17
N LYS A 686 0.25 -10.81 -27.64
CA LYS A 686 1.43 -11.66 -27.46
C LYS A 686 2.03 -11.44 -26.07
N ILE A 687 1.99 -12.48 -25.26
CA ILE A 687 2.41 -12.46 -23.86
C ILE A 687 3.80 -13.07 -23.73
N LYS A 688 4.73 -12.37 -23.07
CA LYS A 688 6.04 -12.91 -22.68
C LYS A 688 5.91 -13.64 -21.34
N PHE A 689 6.53 -14.80 -21.21
CA PHE A 689 6.77 -15.47 -19.93
C PHE A 689 8.27 -15.69 -19.73
N VAL A 690 8.74 -15.62 -18.49
CA VAL A 690 10.15 -15.78 -18.13
C VAL A 690 10.29 -16.86 -17.07
N ASP A 691 11.07 -17.90 -17.39
CA ASP A 691 11.48 -18.93 -16.46
C ASP A 691 12.66 -18.43 -15.62
N GLU A 692 12.34 -17.73 -14.51
CA GLU A 692 13.32 -17.18 -13.58
C GLU A 692 14.18 -18.24 -12.86
N ARG A 693 13.89 -19.55 -13.02
CA ARG A 693 14.80 -20.63 -12.59
C ARG A 693 15.85 -20.87 -13.68
N LYS A 694 15.43 -21.25 -14.89
CA LYS A 694 16.34 -21.47 -16.03
C LYS A 694 17.23 -20.25 -16.32
N LYS A 695 16.69 -19.04 -16.18
CA LYS A 695 17.43 -17.78 -16.33
C LYS A 695 18.56 -17.64 -15.31
N LYS A 696 18.35 -18.05 -14.05
CA LYS A 696 19.41 -18.10 -13.01
C LYS A 696 20.41 -19.23 -13.27
N ASP A 697 19.93 -20.40 -13.67
CA ASP A 697 20.78 -21.56 -13.98
C ASP A 697 21.72 -21.25 -15.16
N LEU A 698 21.20 -20.62 -16.22
CA LEU A 698 21.98 -20.14 -17.36
C LEU A 698 22.93 -18.99 -16.97
N ALA A 699 22.52 -18.10 -16.06
CA ALA A 699 23.41 -17.04 -15.55
C ALA A 699 24.63 -17.64 -14.84
N LEU A 700 24.41 -18.69 -14.04
CA LEU A 700 25.46 -19.43 -13.34
C LEU A 700 26.34 -20.24 -14.30
N GLN A 701 25.77 -20.85 -15.35
CA GLN A 701 26.53 -21.55 -16.39
C GLN A 701 27.46 -20.59 -17.16
N HIS A 702 26.93 -19.45 -17.63
CA HIS A 702 27.73 -18.42 -18.31
C HIS A 702 28.80 -17.81 -17.39
N TYR A 703 28.49 -17.62 -16.11
CA TYR A 703 29.44 -17.15 -15.09
C TYR A 703 30.61 -18.13 -14.90
N ASN A 704 30.31 -19.42 -14.71
CA ASN A 704 31.32 -20.46 -14.55
C ASN A 704 32.17 -20.62 -15.82
N ALA A 705 31.55 -20.58 -17.01
CA ALA A 705 32.27 -20.63 -18.28
C ALA A 705 33.29 -19.49 -18.41
N TYR A 706 32.88 -18.24 -18.15
CA TYR A 706 33.81 -17.10 -18.16
C TYR A 706 34.98 -17.29 -17.19
N LYS A 707 34.70 -17.76 -15.96
CA LYS A 707 35.72 -17.99 -14.93
C LYS A 707 36.71 -19.09 -15.32
N SER A 708 36.27 -20.11 -16.06
CA SER A 708 37.17 -21.12 -16.65
C SER A 708 37.98 -20.59 -17.83
N GLU A 709 37.36 -19.78 -18.71
CA GLU A 709 38.02 -19.14 -19.87
C GLU A 709 39.09 -18.11 -19.47
N HIS A 710 38.93 -17.43 -18.33
CA HIS A 710 39.76 -16.31 -17.89
C HIS A 710 40.57 -16.58 -16.61
N ALA A 711 40.80 -17.85 -16.26
CA ALA A 711 41.50 -18.26 -15.03
C ALA A 711 42.90 -17.64 -14.86
N ASP A 712 43.62 -17.40 -15.96
CA ASP A 712 44.96 -16.79 -15.95
C ASP A 712 44.94 -15.30 -15.57
N PHE A 713 43.81 -14.59 -15.73
CA PHE A 713 43.74 -13.14 -15.48
C PHE A 713 43.75 -12.78 -13.98
N SER A 714 43.42 -13.74 -13.10
CA SER A 714 43.63 -13.62 -11.64
C SER A 714 45.12 -13.55 -11.24
N GLY A 715 46.06 -13.82 -12.15
CA GLY A 715 47.50 -13.85 -11.89
C GLY A 715 48.23 -12.49 -11.92
N THR A 716 47.53 -11.37 -11.79
CA THR A 716 48.16 -10.04 -11.91
C THR A 716 49.05 -9.73 -10.70
N GLN A 717 50.37 -9.69 -10.94
CA GLN A 717 51.44 -9.72 -9.92
C GLN A 717 51.33 -8.67 -8.79
N CYS A 718 50.91 -9.09 -7.61
CA CYS A 718 51.52 -8.61 -6.37
C CYS A 718 52.78 -9.46 -6.10
N LYS A 719 53.97 -8.85 -6.17
CA LYS A 719 55.23 -9.52 -5.79
C LYS A 719 55.35 -9.59 -4.27
N SER A 720 54.99 -10.72 -3.68
CA SER A 720 55.33 -11.09 -2.30
C SER A 720 56.51 -12.07 -2.27
N ASP A 721 57.27 -12.06 -1.18
CA ASP A 721 58.49 -12.87 -1.04
C ASP A 721 58.21 -14.39 -0.99
N PRO A 722 59.12 -15.23 -1.54
CA PRO A 722 58.99 -16.69 -1.53
C PRO A 722 59.39 -17.30 -0.18
N SER A 723 58.59 -17.07 0.86
CA SER A 723 58.90 -17.53 2.24
C SER A 723 57.72 -18.11 3.04
N VAL A 724 56.61 -18.47 2.39
CA VAL A 724 55.55 -19.31 3.00
C VAL A 724 55.27 -20.51 2.11
N SER A 725 55.44 -21.71 2.64
CA SER A 725 54.96 -22.95 2.02
C SER A 725 53.59 -23.30 2.60
N SER A 726 52.59 -23.45 1.74
CA SER A 726 51.30 -24.03 2.09
C SER A 726 50.84 -24.98 0.98
N THR A 727 50.17 -26.05 1.38
CA THR A 727 49.73 -27.13 0.48
C THR A 727 48.68 -26.65 -0.51
N ARG A 728 48.80 -27.10 -1.77
CA ARG A 728 47.66 -27.12 -2.70
C ARG A 728 46.52 -27.91 -2.04
N GLN A 729 45.36 -27.27 -1.90
CA GLN A 729 44.08 -27.95 -1.78
C GLN A 729 43.28 -27.56 -3.02
N ASP A 730 42.69 -28.55 -3.70
CA ASP A 730 41.88 -28.28 -4.87
C ASP A 730 40.63 -27.49 -4.46
N SER A 731 40.44 -26.32 -5.07
CA SER A 731 39.38 -25.35 -4.77
C SER A 731 38.00 -25.83 -5.25
N THR A 732 37.56 -26.93 -4.65
CA THR A 732 36.27 -27.57 -4.90
C THR A 732 35.16 -26.61 -4.45
N PHE A 733 34.52 -25.95 -5.42
CA PHE A 733 33.50 -24.94 -5.18
C PHE A 733 32.39 -25.48 -4.28
N LYS A 734 32.31 -24.96 -3.05
CA LYS A 734 31.23 -25.32 -2.14
C LYS A 734 29.94 -24.61 -2.55
N SER A 735 28.85 -25.35 -2.54
CA SER A 735 27.49 -24.83 -2.71
C SER A 735 27.11 -23.69 -1.72
N GLU A 736 27.86 -23.57 -0.62
CA GLU A 736 27.71 -22.50 0.39
C GLU A 736 27.78 -21.09 -0.23
N ALA A 737 28.61 -20.85 -1.26
CA ALA A 737 28.72 -19.54 -1.91
C ALA A 737 27.45 -19.11 -2.68
N LEU A 738 26.65 -20.07 -3.14
CA LEU A 738 25.31 -19.82 -3.69
C LEU A 738 24.26 -19.68 -2.58
N SER A 739 24.45 -20.35 -1.43
CA SER A 739 23.58 -20.13 -0.26
C SER A 739 23.76 -18.74 0.36
N GLU A 740 24.90 -18.06 0.17
CA GLU A 740 25.06 -16.66 0.59
C GLU A 740 24.24 -15.65 -0.25
N LEU A 741 23.73 -16.05 -1.43
CA LEU A 741 22.68 -15.30 -2.13
C LEU A 741 21.31 -15.42 -1.43
N ASN A 742 21.11 -16.43 -0.57
CA ASN A 742 19.90 -16.61 0.25
C ASN A 742 19.85 -15.66 1.48
N LEU A 743 20.73 -14.64 1.53
CA LEU A 743 20.45 -13.38 2.25
C LEU A 743 19.13 -12.70 1.77
N LEU A 744 18.61 -13.16 0.63
CA LEU A 744 17.22 -13.02 0.19
C LEU A 744 16.42 -14.29 0.54
N ASP A 745 15.90 -14.35 1.78
CA ASP A 745 14.96 -15.32 2.36
C ASP A 745 14.67 -16.64 1.56
N PHE A 746 15.52 -17.68 1.63
CA PHE A 746 15.07 -19.10 1.52
C PHE A 746 16.08 -20.14 2.08
N GLU A 747 15.53 -21.04 2.91
CA GLU A 747 16.01 -22.38 3.34
C GLU A 747 17.32 -22.59 4.17
N ASP A 748 17.08 -23.02 5.42
CA ASP A 748 17.52 -24.29 6.03
C ASP A 748 19.02 -24.62 6.19
N SER A 749 19.64 -24.01 7.22
CA SER A 749 20.40 -24.76 8.24
C SER A 749 20.65 -23.90 9.49
N PRO A 750 20.73 -24.50 10.70
CA PRO A 750 21.22 -23.78 11.88
C PRO A 750 22.72 -23.46 11.70
N PRO A 751 23.17 -22.20 11.90
CA PRO A 751 24.57 -21.85 11.75
C PRO A 751 25.41 -22.55 12.83
N LYS A 752 26.45 -23.28 12.41
CA LYS A 752 27.43 -23.82 13.35
C LYS A 752 28.20 -22.66 14.00
N LEU A 753 28.15 -22.57 15.33
CA LEU A 753 28.92 -21.60 16.09
C LEU A 753 30.42 -21.80 15.82
N PRO A 754 31.20 -20.74 15.49
CA PRO A 754 32.62 -20.88 15.26
C PRO A 754 33.34 -21.25 16.56
N SER A 755 34.08 -22.35 16.54
CA SER A 755 34.94 -22.79 17.63
C SER A 755 36.00 -21.73 17.93
N ARG A 756 36.01 -21.17 19.14
CA ARG A 756 37.03 -20.18 19.55
C ARG A 756 38.43 -20.82 19.60
N SER A 757 39.29 -20.46 18.66
CA SER A 757 40.73 -20.61 18.80
C SER A 757 41.24 -19.64 19.87
N ASN A 758 41.81 -20.16 20.96
CA ASN A 758 42.44 -19.34 22.00
C ASN A 758 43.82 -18.82 21.54
N THR A 759 43.82 -17.74 20.76
CA THR A 759 45.05 -17.04 20.36
C THR A 759 45.13 -15.70 21.09
N ILE A 760 46.11 -15.57 22.00
CA ILE A 760 46.35 -14.33 22.74
C ILE A 760 47.03 -13.33 21.80
N ILE A 761 46.33 -12.25 21.43
CA ILE A 761 46.88 -11.14 20.65
C ILE A 761 47.11 -9.94 21.56
N SER A 762 48.31 -9.36 21.48
CA SER A 762 48.76 -8.25 22.31
C SER A 762 48.07 -6.92 21.96
N SER A 763 48.01 -6.02 22.95
CA SER A 763 47.30 -4.75 22.86
C SER A 763 47.88 -3.77 21.82
N LEU A 764 47.02 -3.18 21.00
CA LEU A 764 47.32 -1.98 20.20
C LEU A 764 46.40 -0.79 20.59
N PRO A 765 46.79 0.48 20.29
CA PRO A 765 46.21 1.64 20.95
C PRO A 765 44.76 1.97 20.54
N ARG A 766 43.97 2.39 21.53
CA ARG A 766 42.57 2.82 21.37
C ARG A 766 42.49 4.20 20.71
N ARG A 767 42.12 4.28 19.42
CA ARG A 767 41.73 5.56 18.79
C ARG A 767 40.44 6.11 19.39
N ILE A 768 40.39 7.43 19.58
CA ILE A 768 39.24 8.17 20.10
C ILE A 768 38.39 8.67 18.91
N PRO A 769 37.04 8.61 18.95
CA PRO A 769 36.19 9.16 17.89
C PRO A 769 36.28 10.70 17.81
N PRO A 770 36.14 11.31 16.62
CA PRO A 770 36.04 12.77 16.49
C PRO A 770 34.70 13.31 17.02
N PRO A 771 34.65 14.56 17.53
CA PRO A 771 33.41 15.20 17.96
C PRO A 771 32.53 15.62 16.77
N PRO A 772 31.21 15.80 16.97
CA PRO A 772 30.29 16.25 15.91
C PRO A 772 30.52 17.72 15.52
N PRO A 773 30.18 18.11 14.27
CA PRO A 773 30.37 19.47 13.78
C PRO A 773 29.40 20.48 14.43
N MET A 774 29.91 21.63 14.83
CA MET A 774 29.11 22.72 15.42
C MET A 774 28.29 23.48 14.36
N SER A 775 27.14 24.02 14.76
CA SER A 775 26.27 24.82 13.90
C SER A 775 26.90 26.16 13.50
N ARG A 776 26.84 26.50 12.21
CA ARG A 776 27.48 27.69 11.65
C ARG A 776 26.57 28.91 11.81
N LYS A 777 26.91 29.82 12.73
CA LYS A 777 26.21 31.12 12.89
C LYS A 777 26.36 31.98 11.63
N VAL A 778 25.31 32.73 11.29
CA VAL A 778 25.28 33.71 10.20
C VAL A 778 25.58 35.12 10.76
N PRO A 779 26.60 35.84 10.27
CA PRO A 779 26.79 37.28 10.49
C PRO A 779 25.96 38.14 9.50
N PRO A 780 25.68 39.41 9.81
CA PRO A 780 24.77 40.26 9.04
C PRO A 780 25.39 40.94 7.81
N THR A 781 24.54 41.53 6.96
CA THR A 781 24.87 42.27 5.74
C THR A 781 24.87 43.79 5.93
N GLU A 782 25.98 44.46 5.59
CA GLU A 782 26.15 45.89 5.26
C GLU A 782 27.62 46.05 4.75
N SER A 783 28.04 47.01 3.91
CA SER A 783 27.37 48.01 3.04
C SER A 783 28.34 48.42 1.89
N PHE A 784 27.99 49.39 1.03
CA PHE A 784 28.79 49.80 -0.15
C PHE A 784 30.05 50.64 0.19
N GLY A 785 31.20 50.43 -0.48
CA GLY A 785 32.43 51.21 -0.25
C GLY A 785 33.54 51.14 -1.32
N LYS A 786 33.49 52.04 -2.31
CA LYS A 786 34.41 52.30 -3.44
C LYS A 786 35.95 52.11 -3.26
N SER A 787 36.57 51.64 -4.36
CA SER A 787 37.78 52.19 -5.03
C SER A 787 39.20 52.05 -4.43
N THR A 788 40.08 51.42 -5.21
CA THR A 788 41.39 52.03 -5.63
C THR A 788 41.85 51.44 -6.97
N THR A 789 42.84 52.05 -7.63
CA THR A 789 43.19 51.83 -9.05
C THR A 789 44.66 51.45 -9.26
N ASN A 790 45.04 51.30 -10.54
CA ASN A 790 46.41 51.20 -11.10
C ASN A 790 46.98 49.76 -11.14
N ASN A 791 47.78 49.34 -12.13
CA ASN A 791 48.34 50.11 -13.26
C ASN A 791 48.68 49.26 -14.52
N SER A 792 49.11 49.97 -15.58
CA SER A 792 49.85 49.52 -16.77
C SER A 792 49.10 48.83 -17.94
N ALA A 793 49.24 49.47 -19.11
CA ALA A 793 49.19 48.93 -20.47
C ALA A 793 50.62 49.16 -21.09
N PRO A 794 50.99 48.94 -22.39
CA PRO A 794 50.14 49.03 -23.60
C PRO A 794 50.44 48.15 -24.86
N LYS A 795 49.40 47.99 -25.70
CA LYS A 795 49.34 48.03 -27.19
C LYS A 795 50.40 47.30 -28.09
N ARG A 796 49.89 46.39 -28.94
CA ARG A 796 49.73 46.52 -30.43
C ARG A 796 48.89 45.30 -30.95
N SER A 797 47.75 45.50 -31.61
CA SER A 797 47.49 45.67 -33.07
C SER A 797 47.27 44.31 -33.79
N ASP A 798 46.43 44.10 -34.82
CA ASP A 798 45.72 44.98 -35.77
C ASP A 798 44.36 44.41 -36.29
N SER A 799 43.38 45.30 -36.60
CA SER A 799 42.32 45.16 -37.66
C SER A 799 41.26 44.02 -37.56
N VAL A 800 40.09 43.97 -38.25
CA VAL A 800 39.39 44.78 -39.29
C VAL A 800 37.88 44.94 -38.92
N PHE A 801 37.16 45.89 -39.55
CA PHE A 801 35.69 46.16 -39.43
C PHE A 801 34.80 45.31 -40.36
N GLN A 802 33.50 45.14 -40.01
CA GLN A 802 32.31 45.68 -40.73
C GLN A 802 31.00 45.29 -39.98
N ILE A 803 30.16 46.22 -39.49
CA ILE A 803 29.01 46.94 -40.12
C ILE A 803 27.70 46.11 -40.24
N GLN A 804 26.46 46.60 -40.08
CA GLN A 804 25.79 47.58 -39.18
C GLN A 804 24.26 47.64 -39.52
N ASN A 805 23.46 48.38 -38.73
CA ASN A 805 22.06 48.86 -38.95
C ASN A 805 20.91 47.90 -38.55
N GLY A 806 19.74 48.36 -38.06
CA GLY A 806 19.20 49.70 -37.70
C GLY A 806 17.66 49.63 -37.56
N GLY A 807 16.87 50.49 -36.88
CA GLY A 807 17.06 51.71 -36.07
C GLY A 807 15.84 51.91 -35.10
N GLN A 808 15.79 52.88 -34.16
CA GLN A 808 15.12 54.20 -34.26
C GLN A 808 13.69 54.15 -34.89
N ARG A 809 12.56 54.65 -34.32
CA ARG A 809 12.21 55.88 -33.52
C ARG A 809 10.76 55.77 -32.95
N THR A 810 10.11 56.66 -32.16
CA THR A 810 10.36 57.60 -31.01
C THR A 810 9.02 58.24 -30.56
N ASN A 811 8.94 58.76 -29.31
CA ASN A 811 8.02 59.83 -28.79
C ASN A 811 6.49 59.53 -28.60
N SER A 812 5.69 60.27 -27.79
CA SER A 812 5.85 60.97 -26.47
C SER A 812 4.54 61.74 -26.05
N ILE A 813 4.43 62.15 -24.76
CA ILE A 813 3.59 63.24 -24.15
C ILE A 813 2.31 62.84 -23.36
N ASP A 814 2.11 63.53 -22.22
CA ASP A 814 1.15 63.34 -21.11
C ASP A 814 -0.09 64.29 -21.15
N HIS A 815 -1.01 64.19 -20.17
CA HIS A 815 -1.48 65.36 -19.36
C HIS A 815 -2.42 65.02 -18.15
N THR A 816 -2.79 66.04 -17.37
CA THR A 816 -3.20 66.01 -15.94
C THR A 816 -4.12 67.19 -15.56
N ALA A 817 -4.90 67.26 -14.47
CA ALA A 817 -5.49 66.32 -13.48
C ALA A 817 -6.36 67.15 -12.48
N GLY A 818 -7.24 66.54 -11.64
CA GLY A 818 -7.97 67.29 -10.59
C GLY A 818 -9.05 66.51 -9.81
N ALA A 819 -9.39 66.96 -8.58
CA ALA A 819 -10.26 66.26 -7.60
C ALA A 819 -11.43 67.13 -7.06
N THR A 820 -12.42 66.54 -6.34
CA THR A 820 -13.13 67.06 -5.12
C THR A 820 -14.34 66.19 -4.67
N SER A 821 -14.96 66.49 -3.51
CA SER A 821 -16.04 65.75 -2.77
C SER A 821 -16.76 66.71 -1.78
N PRO A 822 -17.71 66.33 -0.87
CA PRO A 822 -18.41 65.06 -0.57
C PRO A 822 -19.94 65.14 -0.86
N PRO A 823 -20.98 65.21 0.03
CA PRO A 823 -21.11 65.31 1.51
C PRO A 823 -21.87 64.10 2.16
N LEU A 824 -22.49 64.27 3.36
CA LEU A 824 -23.25 63.27 4.14
C LEU A 824 -24.35 63.94 5.02
N PRO A 825 -25.29 63.17 5.59
CA PRO A 825 -25.32 62.91 7.06
C PRO A 825 -25.78 61.45 7.37
N SER A 826 -26.34 61.10 8.55
CA SER A 826 -25.71 60.82 9.86
C SER A 826 -26.54 59.68 10.54
N ARG A 827 -26.36 59.13 11.75
CA ARG A 827 -25.61 59.36 13.01
C ARG A 827 -25.54 57.97 13.76
N ASN A 828 -25.18 57.67 15.02
CA ASN A 828 -24.72 58.34 16.26
C ASN A 828 -23.97 57.33 17.18
N THR A 829 -23.37 57.79 18.29
CA THR A 829 -22.71 56.99 19.37
C THR A 829 -22.99 57.59 20.77
N PRO A 830 -22.67 56.90 21.90
CA PRO A 830 -21.42 57.13 22.71
C PRO A 830 -20.93 55.83 23.46
N ILE A 831 -20.08 55.82 24.52
CA ILE A 831 -18.63 56.16 24.67
C ILE A 831 -17.97 55.28 25.81
N HIS A 832 -16.63 55.37 25.96
CA HIS A 832 -15.65 54.90 26.98
C HIS A 832 -16.02 54.94 28.51
N LEU A 833 -15.21 54.52 29.52
CA LEU A 833 -13.78 54.06 29.65
C LEU A 833 -13.59 53.06 30.85
N ALA A 834 -12.35 52.74 31.25
CA ALA A 834 -11.95 51.61 32.13
C ALA A 834 -11.45 52.00 33.54
N ASN A 835 -11.29 51.03 34.46
CA ASN A 835 -10.16 50.97 35.43
C ASN A 835 -10.01 49.66 36.29
N LEU A 836 -8.74 49.27 36.49
CA LEU A 836 -8.07 48.71 37.70
C LEU A 836 -8.62 47.52 38.55
N ALA A 837 -7.99 46.35 38.35
CA ALA A 837 -7.07 45.63 39.29
C ALA A 837 -7.50 44.84 40.57
N PHE A 838 -6.59 43.92 40.95
CA PHE A 838 -6.34 43.18 42.21
C PHE A 838 -7.11 41.88 42.62
N ASP A 839 -6.32 40.78 42.65
CA ASP A 839 -6.18 39.69 43.64
C ASP A 839 -7.31 39.25 44.59
N SER A 840 -7.47 37.93 44.77
CA SER A 840 -7.03 37.19 45.99
C SER A 840 -7.71 35.81 46.22
N VAL A 841 -7.09 35.03 47.10
CA VAL A 841 -7.30 33.64 47.59
C VAL A 841 -7.11 33.74 49.15
N PRO A 842 -7.53 32.83 50.08
CA PRO A 842 -8.08 31.45 50.02
C PRO A 842 -9.32 31.17 50.94
N LEU A 843 -9.73 29.89 51.10
CA LEU A 843 -9.85 29.14 52.39
C LEU A 843 -11.01 28.11 52.50
N SER A 844 -10.76 27.10 53.36
CA SER A 844 -11.64 25.97 53.78
C SER A 844 -12.29 26.31 55.17
N PRO A 845 -12.88 25.41 56.03
CA PRO A 845 -12.95 23.93 56.01
C PRO A 845 -14.23 23.24 56.60
N SER A 846 -14.14 21.91 56.78
CA SER A 846 -14.60 21.10 57.95
C SER A 846 -16.01 20.44 58.03
N ASN A 847 -15.97 19.10 57.98
CA ASN A 847 -16.48 18.08 58.94
C ASN A 847 -17.93 18.08 59.49
N SER A 848 -18.67 17.00 59.20
CA SER A 848 -19.26 15.99 60.13
C SER A 848 -20.33 15.14 59.41
N GLY A 849 -20.66 13.88 59.77
CA GLY A 849 -20.17 12.98 60.81
C GLY A 849 -20.54 11.50 60.52
N THR A 850 -20.22 10.57 61.43
CA THR A 850 -20.45 9.10 61.36
C THR A 850 -21.71 8.72 62.20
N PRO A 851 -22.09 7.44 62.59
CA PRO A 851 -21.42 6.12 62.46
C PRO A 851 -22.34 4.86 62.25
N LYS A 852 -21.78 3.66 62.50
CA LYS A 852 -22.37 2.29 62.71
C LYS A 852 -22.54 1.43 61.43
N SER A 853 -21.88 0.28 61.23
CA SER A 853 -21.63 -0.99 62.00
C SER A 853 -22.74 -2.04 61.79
N LEU A 854 -22.47 -3.32 61.47
CA LEU A 854 -21.71 -4.31 62.24
C LEU A 854 -21.04 -5.43 61.37
N SER A 855 -20.35 -6.37 62.02
CA SER A 855 -19.67 -7.58 61.50
C SER A 855 -19.85 -8.74 62.53
N PRO A 856 -19.09 -9.87 62.56
CA PRO A 856 -18.36 -10.64 61.53
C PRO A 856 -18.73 -12.16 61.57
N SER A 857 -17.99 -13.03 60.89
CA SER A 857 -17.77 -14.43 61.34
C SER A 857 -16.41 -14.99 60.90
N ARG A 858 -15.96 -16.08 61.55
CA ARG A 858 -14.66 -16.78 61.35
C ARG A 858 -14.89 -18.27 61.14
N SER A 859 -13.96 -18.95 60.45
CA SER A 859 -13.59 -20.34 60.77
C SER A 859 -12.11 -20.59 60.43
N SER A 860 -11.51 -21.67 60.93
CA SER A 860 -10.06 -21.88 60.90
C SER A 860 -9.67 -23.36 61.03
N THR A 861 -8.80 -23.85 60.14
CA THR A 861 -7.95 -25.07 60.20
C THR A 861 -7.18 -25.15 58.87
N GLY A 862 -6.01 -25.79 58.73
CA GLY A 862 -5.12 -26.45 59.69
C GLY A 862 -3.78 -26.76 58.99
N VAL A 863 -2.70 -27.06 59.74
CA VAL A 863 -1.35 -27.22 59.18
C VAL A 863 -1.04 -28.66 58.80
N GLN A 864 -0.58 -28.90 57.56
CA GLN A 864 0.20 -30.08 57.16
C GLN A 864 1.27 -29.70 56.13
N THR A 865 2.40 -30.40 56.15
CA THR A 865 3.51 -30.25 55.18
C THR A 865 3.86 -31.61 54.55
N PRO A 866 4.03 -31.66 53.22
CA PRO A 866 4.74 -32.77 52.58
C PRO A 866 5.90 -32.32 51.67
N LYS A 867 7.09 -32.83 52.02
CA LYS A 867 8.27 -33.20 51.20
C LYS A 867 8.32 -32.75 49.73
N SER A 868 9.44 -32.12 49.37
CA SER A 868 9.86 -31.85 47.98
C SER A 868 9.98 -33.14 47.15
N ALA A 869 9.58 -33.05 45.88
CA ALA A 869 9.85 -34.02 44.83
C ALA A 869 10.19 -33.27 43.53
N THR A 870 11.37 -33.50 42.96
CA THR A 870 11.86 -32.77 41.79
C THR A 870 11.21 -33.28 40.50
N ILE A 871 10.15 -32.61 40.04
CA ILE A 871 9.49 -32.91 38.77
C ILE A 871 10.36 -32.37 37.62
N LYS A 872 10.69 -33.22 36.64
CA LYS A 872 11.33 -32.78 35.39
C LYS A 872 10.30 -32.09 34.48
N PRO A 873 10.65 -31.01 33.77
CA PRO A 873 9.72 -30.36 32.85
C PRO A 873 9.25 -31.32 31.76
N LEU A 874 7.96 -31.24 31.41
CA LEU A 874 7.35 -32.03 30.35
C LEU A 874 7.90 -31.58 28.99
N LYS A 875 8.40 -32.52 28.18
CA LYS A 875 8.61 -32.27 26.76
C LYS A 875 7.24 -32.15 26.07
N PRO A 876 6.99 -31.10 25.26
CA PRO A 876 5.79 -31.06 24.43
C PRO A 876 5.85 -32.16 23.36
N ASN A 877 4.80 -32.97 23.29
CA ASN A 877 4.60 -33.91 22.19
C ASN A 877 4.01 -33.21 20.96
N LYS A 878 4.14 -33.84 19.79
CA LYS A 878 3.48 -33.40 18.56
C LYS A 878 1.94 -33.36 18.78
N PRO A 879 1.19 -32.35 18.29
CA PRO A 879 -0.23 -32.24 18.57
C PRO A 879 -1.07 -33.41 18.04
N GLU A 880 -1.92 -33.98 18.90
CA GLU A 880 -3.10 -34.72 18.48
C GLU A 880 -4.20 -33.71 18.11
N ALA A 881 -4.24 -33.32 16.85
CA ALA A 881 -5.27 -32.41 16.34
C ALA A 881 -6.61 -33.15 16.12
N LEU A 882 -7.71 -32.40 16.24
CA LEU A 882 -9.05 -32.76 15.77
C LEU A 882 -9.76 -33.94 16.46
N SER A 883 -10.23 -33.72 17.70
CA SER A 883 -11.56 -34.23 18.09
C SER A 883 -12.37 -33.21 18.91
N SER A 884 -13.69 -33.24 18.73
CA SER A 884 -14.71 -32.50 19.51
C SER A 884 -14.58 -30.96 19.62
N ALA A 885 -14.89 -30.24 18.53
CA ALA A 885 -15.44 -28.88 18.61
C ALA A 885 -16.48 -28.66 17.48
N LYS A 886 -17.73 -29.07 17.71
CA LYS A 886 -18.83 -28.73 16.79
C LYS A 886 -19.19 -27.25 16.94
N LEU A 887 -19.17 -26.52 15.83
CA LEU A 887 -19.82 -25.21 15.74
C LEU A 887 -21.34 -25.42 15.74
N GLU A 888 -22.00 -25.17 16.87
CA GLU A 888 -23.43 -24.87 16.87
C GLU A 888 -23.63 -23.45 16.35
N LEU A 889 -24.56 -23.29 15.41
CA LEU A 889 -24.94 -22.02 14.81
C LEU A 889 -26.46 -21.95 14.85
N ASP A 890 -27.01 -20.95 15.53
CA ASP A 890 -28.46 -20.79 15.70
C ASP A 890 -29.19 -20.76 14.35
N LYS A 891 -30.22 -21.60 14.22
CA LYS A 891 -31.10 -21.66 13.04
C LYS A 891 -32.44 -21.02 13.35
N THR A 892 -32.61 -19.76 12.95
CA THR A 892 -33.94 -19.12 12.87
C THR A 892 -34.10 -18.40 11.53
N ALA A 893 -34.57 -19.15 10.53
CA ALA A 893 -34.99 -18.63 9.23
C ALA A 893 -36.29 -19.33 8.78
N ALA A 894 -37.40 -18.61 8.91
CA ALA A 894 -38.70 -18.87 8.30
C ALA A 894 -39.26 -17.49 7.90
N VAL A 895 -39.50 -17.21 6.62
CA VAL A 895 -40.72 -17.59 5.88
C VAL A 895 -41.97 -16.99 6.54
N VAL A 896 -42.44 -15.87 5.97
CA VAL A 896 -43.80 -15.34 6.12
C VAL A 896 -44.21 -14.82 4.74
N GLU A 897 -45.39 -15.20 4.27
CA GLU A 897 -45.96 -14.82 2.97
C GLU A 897 -46.78 -13.53 3.06
N GLU A 898 -47.25 -13.03 1.92
CA GLU A 898 -48.16 -11.88 1.86
C GLU A 898 -49.54 -12.20 2.45
N SER A 899 -50.11 -11.28 3.24
CA SER A 899 -51.55 -11.24 3.47
C SER A 899 -52.02 -9.82 3.75
N THR A 900 -53.20 -9.46 3.23
CA THR A 900 -53.73 -8.09 3.21
C THR A 900 -54.86 -7.89 4.23
N SER A 901 -54.81 -6.80 5.00
CA SER A 901 -56.01 -6.16 5.57
C SER A 901 -55.72 -4.71 5.98
N ALA A 902 -56.75 -3.86 6.00
CA ALA A 902 -56.66 -2.42 6.26
C ALA A 902 -57.38 -1.99 7.56
N SER A 903 -57.41 -0.67 7.83
CA SER A 903 -58.03 0.04 8.97
C SER A 903 -57.10 0.32 10.17
N ALA A 904 -57.19 1.42 10.93
CA ALA A 904 -57.48 2.85 10.66
C ALA A 904 -57.32 3.63 11.99
N ASN A 905 -56.88 4.90 11.95
CA ASN A 905 -56.94 5.91 13.05
C ASN A 905 -56.14 5.58 14.35
N GLU A 906 -55.68 6.52 15.19
CA GLU A 906 -55.52 7.98 15.12
C GLU A 906 -54.27 8.40 15.97
N PRO A 907 -53.79 9.67 15.98
CA PRO A 907 -52.44 10.01 16.45
C PRO A 907 -52.30 10.34 17.94
N VAL A 908 -51.16 9.95 18.55
CA VAL A 908 -50.72 10.42 19.87
C VAL A 908 -49.36 11.13 19.78
N LYS A 909 -49.27 12.30 20.42
CA LYS A 909 -48.13 13.24 20.36
C LYS A 909 -46.90 12.69 21.10
N ARG A 910 -45.70 12.90 20.54
CA ARG A 910 -44.42 12.80 21.27
C ARG A 910 -43.76 14.19 21.39
N ALA A 911 -43.13 14.43 22.53
CA ALA A 911 -42.55 15.73 22.88
C ALA A 911 -41.20 15.99 22.20
N VAL A 912 -40.88 17.28 22.00
CA VAL A 912 -39.61 17.75 21.45
C VAL A 912 -38.57 17.88 22.57
N PRO A 913 -37.35 17.33 22.45
CA PRO A 913 -36.28 17.54 23.43
C PRO A 913 -35.67 18.95 23.30
N PRO A 914 -35.20 19.56 24.40
CA PRO A 914 -34.70 20.94 24.40
C PRO A 914 -33.34 21.10 23.67
N PRO A 915 -33.02 22.31 23.17
CA PRO A 915 -31.76 22.58 22.48
C PRO A 915 -30.54 22.62 23.43
N PRO A 916 -29.32 22.34 22.91
CA PRO A 916 -28.09 22.38 23.71
C PRO A 916 -27.64 23.81 24.06
N PRO A 917 -26.90 24.00 25.17
CA PRO A 917 -26.40 25.32 25.59
C PRO A 917 -25.25 25.83 24.71
N PRO A 918 -25.03 27.17 24.64
CA PRO A 918 -24.04 27.77 23.76
C PRO A 918 -22.59 27.55 24.20
N ALA A 919 -21.70 27.32 23.25
CA ALA A 919 -20.27 27.15 23.49
C ALA A 919 -19.57 28.49 23.78
N ARG A 920 -18.65 28.51 24.76
CA ARG A 920 -17.72 29.63 24.98
C ARG A 920 -16.53 29.56 24.00
N ALA A 921 -16.06 30.72 23.58
CA ALA A 921 -15.00 30.84 22.58
C ALA A 921 -13.62 30.41 23.11
N ALA A 922 -12.94 29.55 22.37
CA ALA A 922 -11.49 29.39 22.43
C ALA A 922 -10.83 30.37 21.45
N SER A 923 -9.55 30.69 21.67
CA SER A 923 -8.79 31.60 20.80
C SER A 923 -8.59 31.03 19.40
N LYS A 924 -8.76 31.88 18.38
CA LYS A 924 -8.36 31.56 17.00
C LYS A 924 -6.83 31.56 16.92
N VAL A 925 -6.23 30.37 16.90
CA VAL A 925 -4.88 30.18 16.33
C VAL A 925 -5.04 30.06 14.82
N THR A 926 -4.28 30.84 14.06
CA THR A 926 -4.32 30.86 12.60
C THR A 926 -3.26 29.92 12.02
N MET A 927 -3.50 29.38 10.82
CA MET A 927 -2.57 28.46 10.14
C MET A 927 -1.20 29.10 9.81
N SER A 928 -1.09 30.43 9.89
CA SER A 928 0.17 31.20 9.82
C SER A 928 1.10 30.95 11.00
N ASP A 929 0.56 30.54 12.15
CA ASP A 929 1.26 30.65 13.44
C ASP A 929 1.96 29.33 13.83
N TRP A 930 1.92 28.33 12.94
CA TRP A 930 2.39 26.98 13.19
C TRP A 930 3.81 26.76 12.65
N GLN A 931 4.81 26.83 13.52
CA GLN A 931 6.17 26.39 13.17
C GLN A 931 6.35 24.89 13.46
N PRO A 932 6.90 24.10 12.51
CA PRO A 932 7.17 22.69 12.73
C PRO A 932 8.30 22.51 13.75
N LEU A 933 8.14 21.54 14.66
CA LEU A 933 9.22 21.12 15.56
C LEU A 933 10.32 20.40 14.78
N ILE A 934 11.42 21.11 14.54
CA ILE A 934 12.67 20.53 14.01
C ILE A 934 13.36 19.77 15.15
N PRO A 935 13.66 18.46 15.02
CA PRO A 935 14.51 17.75 15.98
C PRO A 935 15.93 18.33 16.00
N GLN A 936 16.50 18.47 17.20
CA GLN A 936 17.95 18.66 17.39
C GLN A 936 18.66 17.32 17.46
#